data_AF-A0AAJ1LA98-F1
#
_entry.id   AF-A0AAJ1LA98-F1
#
_cell.length_a   1.000
_cell.length_b   1.000
_cell.length_c   1.000
_cell.angle_alpha   90.00
_cell.angle_beta   90.00
_cell.angle_gamma   90.00
#
_symmetry.space_group_name_H-M   'P 1'
#
loop_
_entity.id
_entity.type
_entity.pdbx_description
1 polymer ?
#
loop_
_entity_poly.entity_id
_entity_poly.type
_entity_poly.pdbx_seq_one_letter_code
_entity_poly.pdbx_strand_id
1 'polypeptide(L)'
;MEQIESIEDLKPGSIIDNKNLARIFKCSSQGGMRRSLKTNSLVLLSFKNKSPYEEIKKEGELLLYTGMGRKGDQSLDFMQNKTLLHSNEMGVKVYLFEVEEARYTFIDRVILGSSPKQGVQLDLDKKLRKVWLFPLLKVGCSEEIHHFLQKQPRKVLEEKKIISYPKYELSLHSVDPLSQLMIEKGIDTLIGPGGWYFTATQYYYNPNTKSKHKIGNINFLSETQNIKKGIVFENQNKFINPFFLTAPDPLDNALQEKESSPEEGNFLIRKIKYKYPNSEWISVEFVQGERRSDGPFITLMIGPNGTGKSTILSNIQKILLDVYNYKKAFIKTHMSREIDYTLEYQLGKIIYTIINENRNRKFLKNGKEVPFNSLRFPRKLIASAFSINDRFTFMQQSEEPLEEYSYLGIKSSDNVARVGETSKNLVLNIVSSSQKGNFTKMLRYIMEYVKLCPVIKIEYRTKNNERLKDIITESNIVTLQNKFLKKIKKKKFRNTSLIDHQDIMEFINGFSDKDPSIFSMKNDNISITFHLNAEEQYYKYYENFHMLWHLFEIGILQEPVVYIKKKDFFKLEDASSGESQYLTTMINILSKIEEDSLVLLDEPEISLHPNWQNKYVHGIKEIFKHNHSSCHFILATHSHFMVSDLEKGKSSLVSLEIENEFKTWIRLRDEETFGWSVEDVLFNIFGMATDRNYYLADELDKILLAISLGEITEDIKARVNYLNQMSENLKEADPLKEVITLISSKVIKG
;
A
#
# COMPACT_ATOMS: atom_id res chain seq x y z
N MET A 1 -28.55 24.38 15.81
CA MET A 1 -27.26 23.80 15.38
C MET A 1 -27.43 23.43 13.92
N GLU A 2 -26.46 23.77 13.08
CA GLU A 2 -26.54 23.49 11.64
C GLU A 2 -26.39 21.97 11.41
N GLN A 3 -27.16 21.41 10.47
CA GLN A 3 -26.94 20.05 9.98
C GLN A 3 -25.78 20.08 8.98
N ILE A 4 -24.57 19.91 9.49
CA ILE A 4 -23.34 19.82 8.68
C ILE A 4 -23.07 18.35 8.42
N GLU A 5 -23.03 17.93 7.16
CA GLU A 5 -22.89 16.52 6.81
C GLU A 5 -21.42 16.10 6.64
N SER A 6 -20.57 16.98 6.07
CA SER A 6 -19.15 16.72 5.82
C SER A 6 -18.21 17.87 6.28
N ILE A 7 -16.88 17.68 6.14
CA ILE A 7 -15.88 18.70 6.51
C ILE A 7 -15.95 19.89 5.54
N GLU A 8 -16.27 19.62 4.27
CA GLU A 8 -16.33 20.60 3.19
C GLU A 8 -17.47 21.61 3.37
N ASP A 9 -18.51 21.25 4.12
CA ASP A 9 -19.65 22.11 4.44
C ASP A 9 -19.32 23.17 5.51
N LEU A 10 -18.20 23.01 6.24
CA LEU A 10 -17.82 23.90 7.33
C LEU A 10 -17.38 25.27 6.81
N LYS A 11 -18.11 26.31 7.23
CA LYS A 11 -17.75 27.71 6.99
C LYS A 11 -17.38 28.40 8.31
N PRO A 12 -16.40 29.31 8.34
CA PRO A 12 -16.13 30.13 9.52
C PRO A 12 -17.42 30.66 10.17
N GLY A 13 -17.61 30.40 11.47
CA GLY A 13 -18.83 30.69 12.22
C GLY A 13 -19.82 29.54 12.39
N SER A 14 -19.65 28.42 11.66
CA SER A 14 -20.51 27.24 11.77
C SER A 14 -20.51 26.67 13.19
N ILE A 15 -21.67 26.28 13.71
CA ILE A 15 -21.81 25.78 15.10
C ILE A 15 -22.30 24.33 15.11
N ILE A 16 -21.47 23.45 15.67
CA ILE A 16 -21.75 22.02 15.84
C ILE A 16 -21.62 21.58 17.31
N ASP A 17 -22.07 20.36 17.60
CA ASP A 17 -21.83 19.69 18.89
C ASP A 17 -20.62 18.73 18.82
N ASN A 18 -20.22 18.20 19.99
CA ASN A 18 -19.09 17.27 20.10
C ASN A 18 -19.29 15.98 19.29
N LYS A 19 -20.54 15.50 19.17
CA LYS A 19 -20.87 14.26 18.45
C LYS A 19 -20.71 14.45 16.95
N ASN A 20 -21.20 15.56 16.43
CA ASN A 20 -21.07 15.95 15.03
C ASN A 20 -19.62 16.28 14.68
N LEU A 21 -18.88 16.96 15.56
CA LEU A 21 -17.44 17.19 15.36
C LEU A 21 -16.68 15.86 15.23
N ALA A 22 -16.87 14.94 16.17
CA ALA A 22 -16.23 13.63 16.12
C ALA A 22 -16.67 12.81 14.89
N ARG A 23 -17.94 12.91 14.47
CA ARG A 23 -18.48 12.25 13.27
C ARG A 23 -17.85 12.80 11.98
N ILE A 24 -17.88 14.11 11.80
CA ILE A 24 -17.43 14.80 10.57
C ILE A 24 -15.92 14.66 10.40
N PHE A 25 -15.15 14.93 11.45
CA PHE A 25 -13.69 14.81 11.41
C PHE A 25 -13.18 13.38 11.60
N LYS A 26 -14.04 12.44 11.99
CA LYS A 26 -13.67 11.04 12.25
C LYS A 26 -12.55 10.93 13.29
N CYS A 27 -12.60 11.77 14.32
CA CYS A 27 -11.61 11.88 15.39
C CYS A 27 -12.20 11.51 16.76
N SER A 28 -11.35 11.49 17.80
CA SER A 28 -11.77 11.25 19.19
C SER A 28 -12.82 12.27 19.66
N SER A 29 -13.72 11.83 20.55
CA SER A 29 -14.69 12.70 21.23
C SER A 29 -14.10 13.44 22.43
N GLN A 30 -12.84 13.16 22.78
CA GLN A 30 -12.12 13.72 23.93
C GLN A 30 -10.76 14.32 23.54
N GLY A 31 -10.20 15.14 24.43
CA GLY A 31 -8.92 15.84 24.21
C GLY A 31 -9.06 17.22 23.56
N GLY A 32 -8.05 18.09 23.80
CA GLY A 32 -7.99 19.46 23.27
C GLY A 32 -7.37 19.58 21.87
N MET A 33 -6.56 18.61 21.47
CA MET A 33 -6.14 18.44 20.08
C MET A 33 -6.54 17.04 19.63
N ARG A 34 -7.24 16.90 18.50
CA ARG A 34 -7.85 15.65 18.06
C ARG A 34 -7.43 15.31 16.65
N ARG A 35 -6.59 14.29 16.51
CA ARG A 35 -6.07 13.85 15.22
C ARG A 35 -7.04 12.87 14.55
N SER A 36 -7.16 12.99 13.24
CA SER A 36 -7.80 11.98 12.38
C SER A 36 -6.88 11.68 11.22
N LEU A 37 -6.37 10.45 11.15
CA LEU A 37 -5.60 9.99 10.00
C LEU A 37 -6.45 9.87 8.73
N LYS A 38 -7.74 9.49 8.89
CA LYS A 38 -8.64 9.21 7.76
C LYS A 38 -8.95 10.44 6.92
N THR A 39 -9.13 11.59 7.58
CA THR A 39 -9.38 12.87 6.91
C THR A 39 -8.10 13.69 6.77
N ASN A 40 -6.96 13.09 7.13
CA ASN A 40 -5.67 13.74 7.32
C ASN A 40 -5.79 15.12 8.00
N SER A 41 -6.58 15.21 9.08
CA SER A 41 -6.84 16.47 9.79
C SER A 41 -6.44 16.44 11.27
N LEU A 42 -6.20 17.62 11.84
CA LEU A 42 -6.02 17.84 13.27
C LEU A 42 -7.00 18.93 13.72
N VAL A 43 -7.87 18.61 14.68
CA VAL A 43 -8.82 19.59 15.24
C VAL A 43 -8.25 20.15 16.53
N LEU A 44 -8.12 21.47 16.61
CA LEU A 44 -7.70 22.22 17.78
C LEU A 44 -8.92 22.81 18.46
N LEU A 45 -9.02 22.65 19.78
CA LEU A 45 -10.13 23.15 20.58
C LEU A 45 -9.62 24.16 21.59
N SER A 46 -10.18 25.37 21.55
CA SER A 46 -9.99 26.37 22.59
C SER A 46 -11.24 26.52 23.43
N PHE A 47 -11.15 26.25 24.72
CA PHE A 47 -12.24 26.30 25.68
C PHE A 47 -12.27 27.64 26.40
N LYS A 48 -13.39 28.37 26.29
CA LYS A 48 -13.60 29.59 27.08
C LYS A 48 -13.77 29.26 28.57
N ASN A 49 -13.07 30.02 29.42
CA ASN A 49 -13.25 30.07 30.88
C ASN A 49 -13.05 28.75 31.66
N LYS A 50 -12.31 27.77 31.12
CA LYS A 50 -12.10 26.45 31.77
C LYS A 50 -10.69 26.16 32.28
N SER A 51 -9.69 26.91 31.84
CA SER A 51 -8.28 26.58 32.11
C SER A 51 -7.61 27.68 32.96
N PRO A 52 -6.73 27.33 33.91
CA PRO A 52 -5.95 28.31 34.67
C PRO A 52 -4.82 28.97 33.84
N TYR A 53 -4.79 28.70 32.54
CA TYR A 53 -3.78 29.13 31.58
C TYR A 53 -4.46 29.56 30.27
N GLU A 54 -3.79 30.43 29.52
CA GLU A 54 -4.26 31.00 28.27
C GLU A 54 -4.08 29.97 27.13
N GLU A 55 -5.19 29.51 26.55
CA GLU A 55 -5.16 28.49 25.49
C GLU A 55 -4.81 29.08 24.12
N ILE A 56 -5.29 30.30 23.84
CA ILE A 56 -4.98 31.03 22.61
C ILE A 56 -4.75 32.50 22.94
N LYS A 57 -3.63 33.05 22.43
CA LYS A 57 -3.32 34.48 22.47
C LYS A 57 -3.19 35.03 21.05
N LYS A 58 -3.80 36.18 20.76
CA LYS A 58 -3.65 36.85 19.47
C LYS A 58 -2.41 37.77 19.47
N GLU A 59 -1.53 37.62 18.50
CA GLU A 59 -0.32 38.44 18.29
C GLU A 59 -0.27 38.87 16.81
N GLY A 60 -0.78 40.07 16.49
CA GLY A 60 -0.95 40.51 15.11
C GLY A 60 -1.93 39.62 14.34
N GLU A 61 -1.45 39.03 13.24
CA GLU A 61 -2.21 38.04 12.44
C GLU A 61 -2.11 36.61 12.99
N LEU A 62 -1.17 36.35 13.92
CA LEU A 62 -0.93 35.03 14.47
C LEU A 62 -1.87 34.74 15.65
N LEU A 63 -2.35 33.51 15.70
CA LEU A 63 -3.01 32.90 16.84
C LEU A 63 -2.01 31.97 17.54
N LEU A 64 -1.46 32.40 18.67
CA LEU A 64 -0.55 31.61 19.48
C LEU A 64 -1.35 30.57 20.28
N TYR A 65 -1.35 29.33 19.80
CA TYR A 65 -2.04 28.22 20.44
C TYR A 65 -1.13 27.50 21.43
N THR A 66 -1.58 27.31 22.66
CA THR A 66 -0.82 26.58 23.70
C THR A 66 -0.85 25.08 23.46
N GLY A 67 0.33 24.45 23.46
CA GLY A 67 0.51 23.02 23.21
C GLY A 67 -0.24 22.10 24.19
N MET A 68 -0.30 20.83 23.84
CA MET A 68 -0.79 19.72 24.67
C MET A 68 0.16 19.40 25.84
N GLY A 69 -0.39 18.82 26.89
CA GLY A 69 0.25 18.55 28.19
C GLY A 69 -0.26 19.56 29.21
N ARG A 70 -0.90 19.11 30.29
CA ARG A 70 -1.61 19.98 31.26
C ARG A 70 -0.88 20.17 32.60
N LYS A 71 0.14 19.36 32.85
CA LYS A 71 1.00 19.38 34.05
C LYS A 71 2.46 19.27 33.65
N GLY A 72 3.34 19.95 34.37
CA GLY A 72 4.77 19.97 34.08
C GLY A 72 5.15 20.63 32.75
N ASP A 73 6.46 20.67 32.48
CA ASP A 73 7.03 21.29 31.27
C ASP A 73 6.62 20.53 30.00
N GLN A 74 6.15 21.26 29.00
CA GLN A 74 5.73 20.67 27.72
C GLN A 74 6.93 20.32 26.83
N SER A 75 6.74 19.27 26.02
CA SER A 75 7.66 18.88 24.95
C SER A 75 7.00 19.08 23.58
N LEU A 76 7.77 19.53 22.59
CA LEU A 76 7.34 19.57 21.19
C LEU A 76 7.11 18.17 20.61
N ASP A 77 7.80 17.16 21.14
CA ASP A 77 7.69 15.78 20.68
C ASP A 77 6.49 15.04 21.29
N PHE A 78 5.74 15.69 22.19
CA PHE A 78 4.63 15.09 22.90
C PHE A 78 3.35 15.03 22.06
N MET A 79 2.84 13.82 21.80
CA MET A 79 1.51 13.58 21.21
C MET A 79 1.20 14.49 20.01
N GLN A 80 0.16 15.32 20.09
CA GLN A 80 -0.28 16.18 19.00
C GLN A 80 0.53 17.47 18.86
N ASN A 81 1.43 17.80 19.81
CA ASN A 81 2.41 18.88 19.62
C ASN A 81 3.32 18.57 18.44
N LYS A 82 3.73 17.29 18.31
CA LYS A 82 4.54 16.83 17.18
C LYS A 82 3.75 16.90 15.89
N THR A 83 2.49 16.44 15.89
CA THR A 83 1.63 16.52 14.71
C THR A 83 1.43 17.95 14.25
N LEU A 84 1.22 18.88 15.19
CA LEU A 84 1.05 20.30 14.87
C LEU A 84 2.35 20.93 14.37
N LEU A 85 3.50 20.60 15.00
CA LEU A 85 4.83 21.06 14.58
C LEU A 85 5.14 20.65 13.13
N HIS A 86 4.84 19.41 12.77
CA HIS A 86 5.09 18.85 11.43
C HIS A 86 3.87 18.91 10.50
N SER A 87 2.83 19.67 10.87
CA SER A 87 1.55 19.66 10.16
C SER A 87 1.69 20.06 8.69
N ASN A 88 2.48 21.11 8.41
CA ASN A 88 2.74 21.56 7.04
C ASN A 88 3.46 20.47 6.23
N GLU A 89 4.58 19.95 6.74
CA GLU A 89 5.40 18.91 6.09
C GLU A 89 4.60 17.64 5.76
N MET A 90 3.73 17.23 6.68
CA MET A 90 2.93 16.00 6.58
C MET A 90 1.58 16.23 5.88
N GLY A 91 1.32 17.45 5.39
CA GLY A 91 0.05 17.82 4.73
C GLY A 91 -1.19 17.70 5.62
N VAL A 92 -1.02 17.78 6.95
CA VAL A 92 -2.12 17.65 7.91
C VAL A 92 -2.95 18.94 7.92
N LYS A 93 -4.23 18.84 7.56
CA LYS A 93 -5.16 19.99 7.58
C LYS A 93 -5.57 20.30 9.01
N VAL A 94 -5.23 21.48 9.53
CA VAL A 94 -5.53 21.86 10.91
C VAL A 94 -6.79 22.73 10.94
N TYR A 95 -7.73 22.43 11.84
CA TYR A 95 -9.01 23.11 11.97
C TYR A 95 -9.14 23.62 13.40
N LEU A 96 -9.44 24.91 13.57
CA LEU A 96 -9.56 25.54 14.88
C LEU A 96 -11.04 25.75 15.25
N PHE A 97 -11.41 25.32 16.45
CA PHE A 97 -12.72 25.56 17.04
C PHE A 97 -12.60 26.28 18.38
N GLU A 98 -13.56 27.14 18.64
CA GLU A 98 -13.82 27.71 19.95
C GLU A 98 -14.98 26.95 20.62
N VAL A 99 -14.86 26.68 21.92
CA VAL A 99 -15.79 25.87 22.69
C VAL A 99 -16.33 26.65 23.87
N GLU A 100 -17.66 26.82 23.90
CA GLU A 100 -18.40 27.54 24.95
C GLU A 100 -19.72 26.80 25.23
N GLU A 101 -19.98 26.43 26.49
CA GLU A 101 -21.22 25.73 26.91
C GLU A 101 -21.64 24.55 26.00
N ALA A 102 -20.66 23.71 25.62
CA ALA A 102 -20.83 22.55 24.72
C ALA A 102 -21.17 22.87 23.25
N ARG A 103 -21.09 24.14 22.84
CA ARG A 103 -21.14 24.58 21.44
C ARG A 103 -19.72 24.70 20.89
N TYR A 104 -19.49 24.13 19.71
CA TYR A 104 -18.21 24.14 19.01
C TYR A 104 -18.33 25.02 17.77
N THR A 105 -17.82 26.24 17.86
CA THR A 105 -17.85 27.21 16.78
C THR A 105 -16.59 27.07 15.94
N PHE A 106 -16.74 26.75 14.66
CA PHE A 106 -15.63 26.64 13.73
C PHE A 106 -15.06 28.04 13.45
N ILE A 107 -13.77 28.25 13.74
CA ILE A 107 -13.11 29.54 13.55
C ILE A 107 -12.58 29.64 12.12
N ASP A 108 -11.70 28.74 11.74
CA ASP A 108 -11.14 28.64 10.39
C ASP A 108 -10.28 27.37 10.27
N ARG A 109 -9.92 27.02 9.04
CA ARG A 109 -8.73 26.20 8.78
C ARG A 109 -7.51 27.04 9.11
N VAL A 110 -6.55 26.43 9.79
CA VAL A 110 -5.30 27.08 10.20
C VAL A 110 -4.08 26.31 9.70
N ILE A 111 -2.96 27.00 9.58
CA ILE A 111 -1.64 26.44 9.26
C ILE A 111 -0.61 26.96 10.24
N LEU A 112 0.46 26.19 10.49
CA LEU A 112 1.56 26.68 11.31
C LEU A 112 2.29 27.78 10.53
N GLY A 113 2.33 28.99 11.08
CA GLY A 113 2.84 30.21 10.43
C GLY A 113 4.31 30.53 10.71
N SER A 114 4.83 30.09 11.86
CA SER A 114 6.25 30.21 12.20
C SER A 114 6.66 29.16 13.24
N SER A 115 7.96 29.07 13.52
CA SER A 115 8.49 28.12 14.50
C SER A 115 7.88 28.36 15.90
N PRO A 116 7.49 27.30 16.64
CA PRO A 116 6.96 27.43 18.00
C PRO A 116 7.90 28.16 18.95
N LYS A 117 7.33 28.95 19.85
CA LYS A 117 8.04 29.71 20.89
C LYS A 117 7.80 29.09 22.26
N GLN A 118 8.76 29.22 23.18
CA GLN A 118 8.57 28.79 24.57
C GLN A 118 7.99 29.94 25.39
N GLY A 119 7.01 29.63 26.24
CA GLY A 119 6.41 30.56 27.20
C GLY A 119 6.36 29.95 28.60
N VAL A 120 5.89 30.74 29.57
CA VAL A 120 5.66 30.28 30.95
C VAL A 120 4.21 30.55 31.31
N GLN A 121 3.51 29.51 31.77
CA GLN A 121 2.12 29.59 32.20
C GLN A 121 1.90 28.70 33.44
N LEU A 122 0.77 28.88 34.12
CA LEU A 122 0.36 28.00 35.22
C LEU A 122 -0.10 26.64 34.67
N ASP A 123 0.14 25.58 35.42
CA ASP A 123 -0.45 24.26 35.16
C ASP A 123 -1.77 24.06 35.93
N LEU A 124 -2.36 22.87 35.82
CA LEU A 124 -3.59 22.55 36.55
C LEU A 124 -3.45 22.61 38.08
N ASP A 125 -2.24 22.41 38.61
CA ASP A 125 -1.94 22.47 40.03
C ASP A 125 -1.49 23.89 40.45
N LYS A 126 -1.69 24.90 39.59
CA LYS A 126 -1.28 26.30 39.76
C LYS A 126 0.22 26.50 39.96
N LYS A 127 1.06 25.61 39.42
CA LYS A 127 2.52 25.75 39.40
C LYS A 127 2.98 26.32 38.07
N LEU A 128 4.06 27.12 38.09
CA LEU A 128 4.68 27.62 36.87
C LEU A 128 5.33 26.48 36.09
N ARG A 129 5.11 26.47 34.79
CA ARG A 129 5.68 25.49 33.86
C ARG A 129 6.02 26.11 32.52
N LYS A 130 6.95 25.48 31.80
CA LYS A 130 7.26 25.82 30.41
C LYS A 130 6.20 25.25 29.48
N VAL A 131 5.71 26.08 28.58
CA VAL A 131 4.73 25.69 27.55
C VAL A 131 5.24 26.03 26.15
N TRP A 132 4.76 25.31 25.15
CA TRP A 132 5.03 25.61 23.75
C TRP A 132 3.84 26.35 23.15
N LEU A 133 4.12 27.49 22.52
CA LEU A 133 3.16 28.33 21.82
C LEU A 133 3.35 28.12 20.32
N PHE A 134 2.32 27.60 19.66
CA PHE A 134 2.28 27.34 18.22
C PHE A 134 1.67 28.54 17.50
N PRO A 135 2.43 29.30 16.69
CA PRO A 135 1.89 30.45 15.97
C PRO A 135 1.12 29.99 14.74
N LEU A 136 -0.20 30.12 14.76
CA LEU A 136 -1.11 29.68 13.71
C LEU A 136 -1.61 30.85 12.87
N LEU A 137 -1.77 30.63 11.56
CA LEU A 137 -2.41 31.57 10.64
C LEU A 137 -3.73 30.98 10.15
N LYS A 138 -4.73 31.84 9.99
CA LYS A 138 -5.95 31.47 9.27
C LYS A 138 -5.64 31.30 7.79
N VAL A 139 -6.17 30.25 7.18
CA VAL A 139 -5.93 29.93 5.77
C VAL A 139 -6.78 30.82 4.86
N GLY A 140 -8.01 31.15 5.27
CA GLY A 140 -8.94 31.92 4.44
C GLY A 140 -9.26 31.22 3.12
N CYS A 141 -9.41 31.98 2.04
CA CYS A 141 -9.54 31.45 0.69
C CYS A 141 -8.19 30.90 0.20
N SER A 142 -8.14 29.60 -0.14
CA SER A 142 -6.91 28.96 -0.59
C SER A 142 -7.02 28.30 -1.95
N GLU A 143 -5.95 28.34 -2.74
CA GLU A 143 -5.85 27.71 -4.05
C GLU A 143 -4.47 27.07 -4.28
N GLU A 144 -4.40 25.98 -5.06
CA GLU A 144 -3.13 25.40 -5.51
C GLU A 144 -2.39 26.38 -6.44
N ILE A 145 -1.15 26.72 -6.11
CA ILE A 145 -0.35 27.71 -6.84
C ILE A 145 -0.22 27.39 -8.34
N HIS A 146 -0.06 26.11 -8.66
CA HIS A 146 0.05 25.68 -10.06
C HIS A 146 -1.22 26.04 -10.84
N HIS A 147 -2.40 25.78 -10.26
CA HIS A 147 -3.68 26.11 -10.88
C HIS A 147 -3.91 27.62 -10.93
N PHE A 148 -3.60 28.32 -9.83
CA PHE A 148 -3.72 29.77 -9.75
C PHE A 148 -2.92 30.48 -10.86
N LEU A 149 -1.67 30.06 -11.10
CA LEU A 149 -0.83 30.59 -12.16
C LEU A 149 -1.35 30.21 -13.55
N GLN A 150 -1.82 28.97 -13.73
CA GLN A 150 -2.33 28.49 -15.02
C GLN A 150 -3.64 29.18 -15.46
N LYS A 151 -4.45 29.66 -14.51
CA LYS A 151 -5.65 30.47 -14.79
C LYS A 151 -5.33 31.86 -15.35
N GLN A 152 -4.11 32.35 -15.17
CA GLN A 152 -3.70 33.66 -15.67
C GLN A 152 -3.03 33.53 -17.04
N PRO A 153 -3.30 34.44 -17.99
CA PRO A 153 -2.52 34.49 -19.22
C PRO A 153 -1.05 34.71 -18.90
N ARG A 154 -0.16 33.89 -19.49
CA ARG A 154 1.30 33.97 -19.27
C ARG A 154 1.85 35.38 -19.44
N LYS A 155 1.36 36.11 -20.46
CA LYS A 155 1.72 37.51 -20.74
C LYS A 155 1.42 38.45 -19.56
N VAL A 156 0.30 38.25 -18.86
CA VAL A 156 -0.05 39.04 -17.66
C VAL A 156 0.93 38.76 -16.52
N LEU A 157 1.33 37.51 -16.33
CA LEU A 157 2.32 37.13 -15.32
C LEU A 157 3.70 37.72 -15.61
N GLU A 158 4.09 37.82 -16.89
CA GLU A 158 5.32 38.47 -17.33
C GLU A 158 5.27 39.99 -17.15
N GLU A 159 4.18 40.65 -17.57
CA GLU A 159 3.97 42.09 -17.41
C GLU A 159 3.98 42.51 -15.95
N LYS A 160 3.37 41.71 -15.06
CA LYS A 160 3.41 41.90 -13.60
C LYS A 160 4.73 41.48 -12.96
N LYS A 161 5.71 41.01 -13.73
CA LYS A 161 7.02 40.53 -13.26
C LYS A 161 6.94 39.38 -12.25
N ILE A 162 5.89 38.58 -12.31
CA ILE A 162 5.73 37.36 -11.50
C ILE A 162 6.62 36.24 -12.05
N ILE A 163 6.76 36.14 -13.38
CA ILE A 163 7.71 35.23 -14.04
C ILE A 163 8.60 36.02 -15.00
N SER A 164 9.82 35.54 -15.23
CA SER A 164 10.80 36.25 -16.07
C SER A 164 11.56 35.34 -17.05
N TYR A 165 11.69 35.79 -18.31
CA TYR A 165 12.52 35.16 -19.35
C TYR A 165 14.01 35.03 -18.92
N PRO A 166 14.77 34.01 -19.37
CA PRO A 166 14.42 32.90 -20.28
C PRO A 166 13.80 31.68 -19.61
N LYS A 167 13.90 31.56 -18.29
CA LYS A 167 13.47 30.36 -17.56
C LYS A 167 12.03 30.43 -17.06
N TYR A 168 11.42 31.61 -17.14
CA TYR A 168 10.08 31.92 -16.63
C TYR A 168 9.92 31.54 -15.18
N GLU A 169 10.97 31.75 -14.38
CA GLU A 169 11.01 31.33 -12.98
C GLU A 169 10.28 32.31 -12.07
N LEU A 170 9.68 31.77 -11.00
CA LEU A 170 9.36 32.51 -9.79
C LEU A 170 10.68 32.83 -9.08
N SER A 171 11.06 34.09 -9.09
CA SER A 171 12.30 34.61 -8.52
C SER A 171 12.03 35.40 -7.25
N LEU A 172 13.07 36.01 -6.67
CA LEU A 172 12.90 36.92 -5.53
C LEU A 172 12.01 38.14 -5.85
N HIS A 173 11.99 38.56 -7.12
CA HIS A 173 11.17 39.69 -7.57
C HIS A 173 9.70 39.32 -7.71
N SER A 174 9.37 38.03 -7.71
CA SER A 174 8.01 37.53 -7.86
C SER A 174 7.20 37.60 -6.56
N VAL A 175 7.85 37.73 -5.40
CA VAL A 175 7.19 37.64 -4.08
C VAL A 175 6.13 38.73 -3.88
N ASP A 176 6.51 40.00 -4.05
CA ASP A 176 5.59 41.12 -3.83
C ASP A 176 4.50 41.20 -4.91
N PRO A 177 4.80 41.08 -6.23
CA PRO A 177 3.77 41.07 -7.27
C PRO A 177 2.80 39.88 -7.19
N LEU A 178 3.26 38.71 -6.77
CA LEU A 178 2.40 37.55 -6.56
C LEU A 178 1.44 37.78 -5.40
N SER A 179 1.94 38.31 -4.28
CA SER A 179 1.11 38.70 -3.12
C SER A 179 0.06 39.74 -3.52
N GLN A 180 0.41 40.76 -4.32
CA GLN A 180 -0.55 41.74 -4.82
C GLN A 180 -1.62 41.12 -5.72
N LEU A 181 -1.22 40.22 -6.64
CA LEU A 181 -2.16 39.51 -7.49
C LEU A 181 -3.10 38.60 -6.70
N MET A 182 -2.61 37.95 -5.64
CA MET A 182 -3.45 37.15 -4.74
C MET A 182 -4.54 38.00 -4.08
N ILE A 183 -4.19 39.19 -3.57
CA ILE A 183 -5.14 40.14 -2.97
C ILE A 183 -6.18 40.59 -4.00
N GLU A 184 -5.76 40.96 -5.21
CA GLU A 184 -6.67 41.36 -6.30
C GLU A 184 -7.68 40.25 -6.67
N LYS A 185 -7.28 38.99 -6.53
CA LYS A 185 -8.11 37.81 -6.84
C LYS A 185 -8.86 37.26 -5.63
N GLY A 186 -8.73 37.87 -4.46
CA GLY A 186 -9.39 37.42 -3.22
C GLY A 186 -8.87 36.08 -2.70
N ILE A 187 -7.59 35.76 -2.95
CA ILE A 187 -6.93 34.54 -2.45
C ILE A 187 -6.01 34.91 -1.29
N ASP A 188 -6.22 34.29 -0.13
CA ASP A 188 -5.42 34.52 1.08
C ASP A 188 -4.17 33.65 1.11
N THR A 189 -4.28 32.38 0.70
CA THR A 189 -3.21 31.38 0.82
C THR A 189 -3.04 30.56 -0.46
N LEU A 190 -1.86 30.60 -1.06
CA LEU A 190 -1.46 29.64 -2.08
C LEU A 190 -0.82 28.42 -1.43
N ILE A 191 -1.21 27.23 -1.86
CA ILE A 191 -0.65 25.95 -1.40
C ILE A 191 0.04 25.20 -2.54
N GLY A 192 0.95 24.29 -2.21
CA GLY A 192 1.70 23.50 -3.17
C GLY A 192 2.28 22.20 -2.59
N PRO A 193 3.00 21.42 -3.40
CA PRO A 193 3.50 20.11 -3.02
C PRO A 193 4.48 20.15 -1.85
N GLY A 194 4.52 19.06 -1.09
CA GLY A 194 5.37 18.94 0.11
C GLY A 194 4.96 19.85 1.26
N GLY A 195 3.73 20.38 1.25
CA GLY A 195 3.26 21.31 2.28
C GLY A 195 3.65 22.76 2.05
N TRP A 196 4.25 23.07 0.90
CA TRP A 196 4.60 24.43 0.53
C TRP A 196 3.38 25.36 0.62
N TYR A 197 3.55 26.54 1.20
CA TYR A 197 2.53 27.58 1.11
C TYR A 197 3.15 28.97 1.07
N PHE A 198 2.37 29.92 0.56
CA PHE A 198 2.64 31.34 0.58
C PHE A 198 1.34 32.11 0.80
N THR A 199 1.29 32.99 1.80
CA THR A 199 0.10 33.81 2.10
C THR A 199 0.21 35.18 1.44
N ALA A 200 -0.92 35.85 1.22
CA ALA A 200 -0.97 37.23 0.73
C ALA A 200 -0.22 38.19 1.66
N THR A 201 -0.18 37.90 2.97
CA THR A 201 0.58 38.63 3.99
C THR A 201 2.04 38.19 4.10
N GLN A 202 2.49 37.38 3.13
CA GLN A 202 3.85 36.92 2.90
C GLN A 202 4.45 36.04 4.01
N TYR A 203 3.61 35.30 4.72
CA TYR A 203 4.06 34.12 5.44
C TYR A 203 4.29 32.98 4.46
N TYR A 204 5.32 32.18 4.71
CA TYR A 204 5.64 31.05 3.84
C TYR A 204 6.08 29.83 4.63
N TYR A 205 5.96 28.69 3.96
CA TYR A 205 6.69 27.48 4.29
C TYR A 205 7.30 26.92 3.01
N ASN A 206 8.62 26.77 2.99
CA ASN A 206 9.33 26.07 1.92
C ASN A 206 10.21 24.97 2.56
N PRO A 207 9.85 23.68 2.45
CA PRO A 207 10.64 22.60 3.02
C PRO A 207 11.96 22.36 2.26
N ASN A 208 12.03 22.81 1.01
CA ASN A 208 13.08 22.50 0.04
C ASN A 208 14.11 23.62 -0.15
N THR A 209 14.00 24.73 0.60
CA THR A 209 15.10 25.71 0.67
C THR A 209 16.32 25.11 1.36
N LYS A 210 17.52 25.51 0.93
CA LYS A 210 18.79 25.17 1.60
C LYS A 210 19.00 25.96 2.89
N SER A 211 18.21 27.01 3.11
CA SER A 211 18.25 27.82 4.32
C SER A 211 17.71 27.06 5.53
N LYS A 212 18.21 27.42 6.72
CA LYS A 212 17.64 26.99 8.00
C LYS A 212 16.26 27.60 8.28
N HIS A 213 15.92 28.71 7.61
CA HIS A 213 14.63 29.40 7.75
C HIS A 213 13.63 28.87 6.73
N LYS A 214 13.00 27.74 7.06
CA LYS A 214 12.00 27.10 6.21
C LYS A 214 10.61 27.70 6.34
N ILE A 215 10.36 28.49 7.38
CA ILE A 215 9.04 28.99 7.77
C ILE A 215 9.14 30.38 8.39
N GLY A 216 8.13 31.22 8.17
CA GLY A 216 7.99 32.52 8.83
C GLY A 216 7.46 33.61 7.90
N ASN A 217 7.49 34.86 8.35
CA ASN A 217 7.16 36.01 7.51
C ASN A 217 8.41 36.46 6.74
N ILE A 218 8.33 36.49 5.41
CA ILE A 218 9.51 36.74 4.58
C ILE A 218 10.02 38.19 4.67
N ASN A 219 9.13 39.17 4.86
CA ASN A 219 9.53 40.57 5.01
C ASN A 219 10.29 40.75 6.33
N PHE A 220 9.75 40.24 7.43
CA PHE A 220 10.43 40.28 8.73
C PHE A 220 11.81 39.60 8.68
N LEU A 221 11.91 38.44 8.04
CA LEU A 221 13.17 37.72 7.89
C LEU A 221 14.16 38.43 6.97
N SER A 222 13.68 39.09 5.92
CA SER A 222 14.50 39.91 5.03
C SER A 222 15.08 41.12 5.77
N GLU A 223 14.28 41.80 6.60
CA GLU A 223 14.69 42.99 7.35
C GLU A 223 15.61 42.65 8.54
N THR A 224 15.29 41.61 9.31
CA THR A 224 16.01 41.31 10.57
C THR A 224 17.18 40.36 10.41
N GLN A 225 17.17 39.52 9.37
CA GLN A 225 18.15 38.44 9.18
C GLN A 225 18.80 38.46 7.79
N ASN A 226 18.56 39.51 7.00
CA ASN A 226 19.14 39.71 5.66
C ASN A 226 18.92 38.52 4.71
N ILE A 227 17.76 37.87 4.82
CA ILE A 227 17.39 36.70 4.00
C ILE A 227 16.76 37.17 2.68
N LYS A 228 17.23 36.63 1.55
CA LYS A 228 16.66 36.95 0.24
C LYS A 228 15.22 36.43 0.13
N LYS A 229 14.29 37.30 -0.29
CA LYS A 229 12.87 36.95 -0.48
C LYS A 229 12.64 35.72 -1.38
N GLY A 230 13.51 35.47 -2.36
CA GLY A 230 13.42 34.31 -3.26
C GLY A 230 13.53 32.94 -2.59
N ILE A 231 13.89 32.88 -1.31
CA ILE A 231 13.87 31.66 -0.48
C ILE A 231 12.53 30.92 -0.54
N VAL A 232 11.43 31.65 -0.73
CA VAL A 232 10.07 31.08 -0.83
C VAL A 232 9.98 30.09 -2.00
N PHE A 233 10.67 30.35 -3.12
CA PHE A 233 10.57 29.54 -4.35
C PHE A 233 11.79 28.64 -4.62
N GLU A 234 12.82 28.71 -3.76
CA GLU A 234 14.07 27.99 -3.94
C GLU A 234 13.83 26.48 -4.04
N ASN A 235 14.40 25.85 -5.09
CA ASN A 235 14.25 24.43 -5.42
C ASN A 235 12.79 23.96 -5.60
N GLN A 236 11.84 24.90 -5.78
CA GLN A 236 10.42 24.59 -5.94
C GLN A 236 9.85 24.92 -7.32
N ASN A 237 10.48 25.83 -8.08
CA ASN A 237 10.00 26.28 -9.38
C ASN A 237 9.43 25.19 -10.30
N LYS A 238 10.15 24.08 -10.49
CA LYS A 238 9.68 22.94 -11.32
C LYS A 238 8.38 22.26 -10.85
N PHE A 239 7.94 22.51 -9.63
CA PHE A 239 6.76 21.90 -9.01
C PHE A 239 5.59 22.87 -8.85
N ILE A 240 5.90 24.14 -8.55
CA ILE A 240 4.88 25.17 -8.26
C ILE A 240 4.57 26.07 -9.46
N ASN A 241 5.43 26.10 -10.47
CA ASN A 241 5.32 27.01 -11.61
C ASN A 241 5.14 26.24 -12.92
N PRO A 242 3.94 26.26 -13.54
CA PRO A 242 3.66 25.54 -14.79
C PRO A 242 4.50 26.02 -15.99
N PHE A 243 5.03 27.24 -15.93
CA PHE A 243 5.75 27.86 -17.06
C PHE A 243 7.27 27.67 -16.97
N PHE A 244 7.79 27.06 -15.91
CA PHE A 244 9.23 26.94 -15.68
C PHE A 244 9.93 26.12 -16.76
N LEU A 245 10.95 26.71 -17.39
CA LEU A 245 11.73 26.12 -18.51
C LEU A 245 10.88 25.72 -19.74
N THR A 246 9.67 26.26 -19.87
CA THR A 246 8.86 26.05 -21.08
C THR A 246 9.30 27.01 -22.19
N ALA A 247 9.49 26.49 -23.40
CA ALA A 247 9.68 27.33 -24.58
C ALA A 247 8.47 28.27 -24.76
N PRO A 248 8.64 29.47 -25.33
CA PRO A 248 7.50 30.26 -25.79
C PRO A 248 6.76 29.45 -26.87
N ASP A 249 5.53 29.03 -26.59
CA ASP A 249 4.73 28.25 -27.53
C ASP A 249 3.97 29.21 -28.48
N PRO A 250 4.17 29.12 -29.81
CA PRO A 250 3.40 29.89 -30.77
C PRO A 250 1.93 29.41 -30.90
N LEU A 251 1.54 28.32 -30.24
CA LEU A 251 0.27 27.61 -30.45
C LEU A 251 -0.76 27.71 -29.31
N ASP A 252 -0.58 28.64 -28.36
CA ASP A 252 -1.46 28.81 -27.18
C ASP A 252 -2.90 29.29 -27.52
N ASN A 253 -3.27 29.40 -28.81
CA ASN A 253 -4.57 29.90 -29.28
C ASN A 253 -5.54 28.83 -29.80
N ALA A 254 -5.29 27.51 -29.64
CA ALA A 254 -6.16 26.51 -30.29
C ALA A 254 -6.53 25.23 -29.51
N LEU A 255 -6.17 25.03 -28.24
CA LEU A 255 -6.53 23.80 -27.52
C LEU A 255 -7.05 24.06 -26.11
N GLN A 256 -8.10 24.88 -26.03
CA GLN A 256 -9.13 24.75 -24.99
C GLN A 256 -10.31 23.96 -25.59
N GLU A 257 -10.11 22.68 -25.86
CA GLU A 257 -11.23 21.76 -26.11
C GLU A 257 -11.18 20.62 -25.08
N LYS A 258 -12.17 20.69 -24.17
CA LYS A 258 -12.89 19.57 -23.53
C LYS A 258 -12.12 18.26 -23.34
N GLU A 259 -11.66 18.02 -22.12
CA GLU A 259 -11.79 16.68 -21.51
C GLU A 259 -12.53 16.81 -20.18
N SER A 260 -13.85 16.77 -20.30
CA SER A 260 -14.77 16.36 -19.25
C SER A 260 -14.92 14.83 -19.30
N SER A 261 -14.82 14.20 -18.13
CA SER A 261 -15.09 12.79 -17.77
C SER A 261 -13.89 11.81 -17.78
N PRO A 262 -13.82 10.90 -16.79
CA PRO A 262 -12.63 10.09 -16.50
C PRO A 262 -12.53 8.93 -17.50
N GLU A 263 -11.42 8.81 -18.22
CA GLU A 263 -11.07 7.53 -18.83
C GLU A 263 -10.77 6.52 -17.71
N GLU A 264 -11.75 5.67 -17.41
CA GLU A 264 -11.73 4.65 -16.35
C GLU A 264 -10.48 3.75 -16.44
N GLY A 265 -9.78 3.61 -15.31
CA GLY A 265 -8.56 2.79 -15.17
C GLY A 265 -8.80 1.31 -15.48
N ASN A 266 -7.76 0.64 -16.00
CA ASN A 266 -7.70 -0.79 -16.35
C ASN A 266 -6.26 -1.18 -16.69
N PHE A 267 -5.39 -1.27 -15.68
CA PHE A 267 -3.99 -1.63 -15.89
C PHE A 267 -3.82 -3.09 -16.36
N LEU A 268 -3.00 -3.32 -17.39
CA LEU A 268 -2.60 -4.64 -17.88
C LEU A 268 -1.16 -4.62 -18.38
N ILE A 269 -0.39 -5.67 -18.11
CA ILE A 269 0.87 -5.92 -18.83
C ILE A 269 0.49 -6.74 -20.07
N ARG A 270 0.87 -6.25 -21.25
CA ARG A 270 0.63 -6.96 -22.52
C ARG A 270 1.82 -7.83 -22.90
N LYS A 271 3.02 -7.26 -22.82
CA LYS A 271 4.24 -7.90 -23.29
C LYS A 271 5.47 -7.40 -22.56
N ILE A 272 6.43 -8.29 -22.34
CA ILE A 272 7.76 -7.95 -21.85
C ILE A 272 8.82 -8.64 -22.70
N LYS A 273 9.89 -7.93 -23.01
CA LYS A 273 11.14 -8.48 -23.53
C LYS A 273 12.25 -8.04 -22.62
N TYR A 274 13.17 -8.94 -22.27
CA TYR A 274 14.36 -8.57 -21.51
C TYR A 274 15.55 -9.46 -21.81
N LYS A 275 16.75 -8.95 -21.52
CA LYS A 275 18.02 -9.64 -21.70
C LYS A 275 19.05 -9.17 -20.68
N TYR A 276 19.77 -10.11 -20.07
CA TYR A 276 20.98 -9.85 -19.30
C TYR A 276 22.22 -9.80 -20.21
N PRO A 277 23.36 -9.25 -19.76
CA PRO A 277 24.57 -9.20 -20.56
C PRO A 277 24.98 -10.63 -20.95
N ASN A 278 25.37 -10.81 -22.20
CA ASN A 278 25.76 -12.12 -22.75
C ASN A 278 24.66 -13.21 -22.71
N SER A 279 23.39 -12.86 -22.52
CA SER A 279 22.25 -13.80 -22.56
C SER A 279 21.41 -13.61 -23.84
N GLU A 280 20.51 -14.55 -24.14
CA GLU A 280 19.51 -14.38 -25.20
C GLU A 280 18.33 -13.49 -24.73
N TRP A 281 17.58 -12.95 -25.70
CA TRP A 281 16.35 -12.21 -25.41
C TRP A 281 15.25 -13.18 -24.99
N ILE A 282 14.64 -12.91 -23.84
CA ILE A 282 13.43 -13.60 -23.40
C ILE A 282 12.25 -12.68 -23.71
N SER A 283 11.25 -13.19 -24.44
CA SER A 283 10.03 -12.47 -24.80
C SER A 283 8.83 -13.22 -24.22
N VAL A 284 7.98 -12.52 -23.49
CA VAL A 284 6.74 -13.08 -22.91
C VAL A 284 5.59 -12.18 -23.28
N GLU A 285 4.56 -12.78 -23.89
CA GLU A 285 3.27 -12.15 -24.15
C GLU A 285 2.28 -12.65 -23.11
N PHE A 286 1.54 -11.74 -22.49
CA PHE A 286 0.58 -12.06 -21.43
C PHE A 286 -0.87 -11.92 -21.90
N VAL A 287 -1.16 -11.04 -22.86
CA VAL A 287 -2.53 -10.76 -23.29
C VAL A 287 -2.59 -10.50 -24.79
N GLN A 288 -3.50 -11.20 -25.47
CA GLN A 288 -3.92 -10.92 -26.84
C GLN A 288 -5.41 -10.52 -26.85
N GLY A 289 -5.75 -9.44 -27.56
CA GLY A 289 -7.12 -8.92 -27.66
C GLY A 289 -7.55 -7.88 -26.61
N GLU A 290 -8.87 -7.69 -26.51
CA GLU A 290 -9.52 -6.72 -25.61
C GLU A 290 -9.99 -7.38 -24.31
N ARG A 291 -9.84 -6.65 -23.20
CA ARG A 291 -10.27 -7.01 -21.86
C ARG A 291 -11.79 -6.86 -21.70
N ARG A 292 -12.45 -7.79 -20.99
CA ARG A 292 -13.82 -7.61 -20.47
C ARG A 292 -13.79 -7.13 -19.01
N SER A 293 -14.68 -6.20 -18.63
CA SER A 293 -14.52 -5.34 -17.44
C SER A 293 -15.27 -5.77 -16.16
N ASP A 294 -15.59 -7.05 -15.99
CA ASP A 294 -16.39 -7.53 -14.85
C ASP A 294 -15.57 -8.07 -13.66
N GLY A 295 -14.27 -7.78 -13.61
CA GLY A 295 -13.37 -8.15 -12.52
C GLY A 295 -11.88 -7.91 -12.82
N PRO A 296 -10.98 -8.20 -11.86
CA PRO A 296 -9.53 -8.16 -12.10
C PRO A 296 -9.14 -9.14 -13.20
N PHE A 297 -8.16 -8.76 -14.02
CA PHE A 297 -7.64 -9.66 -15.05
C PHE A 297 -6.59 -10.59 -14.45
N ILE A 298 -6.59 -11.86 -14.83
CA ILE A 298 -5.68 -12.88 -14.28
C ILE A 298 -4.87 -13.53 -15.39
N THR A 299 -3.55 -13.35 -15.36
CA THR A 299 -2.63 -14.15 -16.18
C THR A 299 -2.07 -15.30 -15.34
N LEU A 300 -2.27 -16.55 -15.79
CA LEU A 300 -1.68 -17.73 -15.19
C LEU A 300 -0.46 -18.16 -16.00
N MET A 301 0.71 -18.20 -15.37
CA MET A 301 1.94 -18.75 -15.92
C MET A 301 2.17 -20.15 -15.37
N ILE A 302 2.25 -21.13 -16.26
CA ILE A 302 2.36 -22.55 -15.90
C ILE A 302 3.51 -23.23 -16.63
N GLY A 303 4.11 -24.23 -16.00
CA GLY A 303 5.14 -25.06 -16.62
C GLY A 303 5.95 -25.86 -15.59
N PRO A 304 6.79 -26.81 -16.01
CA PRO A 304 7.64 -27.60 -15.11
C PRO A 304 8.58 -26.77 -14.22
N ASN A 305 9.13 -27.40 -13.18
CA ASN A 305 10.21 -26.83 -12.36
C ASN A 305 11.41 -26.46 -13.24
N GLY A 306 12.10 -25.36 -12.92
CA GLY A 306 13.28 -24.92 -13.67
C GLY A 306 13.01 -24.12 -14.95
N THR A 307 11.76 -23.98 -15.41
CA THR A 307 11.39 -23.19 -16.61
C THR A 307 11.54 -21.67 -16.48
N GLY A 308 11.89 -21.16 -15.29
CA GLY A 308 12.15 -19.73 -15.09
C GLY A 308 10.93 -18.84 -14.81
N LYS A 309 9.75 -19.38 -14.48
CA LYS A 309 8.55 -18.60 -14.11
C LYS A 309 8.81 -17.53 -13.04
N SER A 310 9.40 -17.92 -11.90
CA SER A 310 9.76 -16.99 -10.82
C SER A 310 10.79 -15.94 -11.26
N THR A 311 11.65 -16.27 -12.23
CA THR A 311 12.60 -15.32 -12.84
C THR A 311 11.86 -14.26 -13.65
N ILE A 312 10.86 -14.65 -14.45
CA ILE A 312 10.06 -13.71 -15.24
C ILE A 312 9.30 -12.77 -14.31
N LEU A 313 8.61 -13.28 -13.28
CA LEU A 313 7.93 -12.45 -12.28
C LEU A 313 8.90 -11.46 -11.60
N SER A 314 10.07 -11.94 -11.17
CA SER A 314 11.12 -11.10 -10.59
C SER A 314 11.60 -10.01 -11.57
N ASN A 315 11.73 -10.32 -12.86
CA ASN A 315 12.15 -9.34 -13.85
C ASN A 315 11.10 -8.28 -14.14
N ILE A 316 9.82 -8.65 -14.21
CA ILE A 316 8.71 -7.68 -14.29
C ILE A 316 8.79 -6.72 -13.10
N GLN A 317 8.93 -7.28 -11.89
CA GLN A 317 9.04 -6.51 -10.65
C GLN A 317 10.25 -5.55 -10.70
N LYS A 318 11.43 -6.06 -11.09
CA LYS A 318 12.66 -5.27 -11.14
C LYS A 318 12.62 -4.15 -12.18
N ILE A 319 12.03 -4.40 -13.34
CA ILE A 319 11.87 -3.40 -14.41
C ILE A 319 10.94 -2.28 -13.95
N LEU A 320 9.80 -2.60 -13.32
CA LEU A 320 8.91 -1.57 -12.78
C LEU A 320 9.57 -0.77 -11.65
N LEU A 321 10.36 -1.42 -10.78
CA LEU A 321 11.14 -0.71 -9.77
C LEU A 321 12.15 0.26 -10.40
N ASP A 322 12.84 -0.12 -11.48
CA ASP A 322 13.74 0.79 -12.22
C ASP A 322 12.98 2.02 -12.76
N VAL A 323 11.78 1.80 -13.30
CA VAL A 323 10.91 2.88 -13.81
C VAL A 323 10.43 3.81 -12.69
N TYR A 324 10.00 3.28 -11.54
CA TYR A 324 9.60 4.09 -10.40
C TYR A 324 10.77 4.90 -9.80
N ASN A 325 11.95 4.29 -9.71
CA ASN A 325 13.16 4.99 -9.28
C ASN A 325 13.53 6.12 -10.24
N TYR A 326 13.39 5.89 -11.55
CA TYR A 326 13.61 6.93 -12.55
C TYR A 326 12.65 8.12 -12.38
N LYS A 327 11.38 7.87 -12.07
CA LYS A 327 10.39 8.91 -11.76
C LYS A 327 10.80 9.76 -10.56
N LYS A 328 11.40 9.16 -9.53
CA LYS A 328 11.75 9.84 -8.26
C LYS A 328 13.07 10.62 -8.31
N ALA A 329 13.91 10.42 -9.33
CA ALA A 329 15.14 11.16 -9.58
C ALA A 329 15.99 11.44 -8.31
N PHE A 330 16.43 10.37 -7.64
CA PHE A 330 17.56 10.40 -6.71
C PHE A 330 18.53 9.23 -6.94
N ILE A 331 19.78 9.52 -6.60
CA ILE A 331 21.05 8.84 -6.94
C ILE A 331 21.21 7.49 -6.22
N LYS A 332 21.77 6.50 -6.96
CA LYS A 332 22.46 5.28 -6.49
C LYS A 332 21.75 4.48 -5.39
N THR A 333 20.67 3.79 -5.74
CA THR A 333 20.35 2.50 -5.10
C THR A 333 20.66 1.38 -6.08
N HIS A 334 21.34 0.35 -5.60
CA HIS A 334 21.81 -0.78 -6.41
C HIS A 334 20.63 -1.60 -6.92
N MET A 335 20.31 -1.49 -8.22
CA MET A 335 19.73 -2.60 -8.96
C MET A 335 20.20 -2.60 -10.42
N SER A 336 20.24 -3.81 -10.99
CA SER A 336 21.00 -4.27 -12.16
C SER A 336 21.32 -3.20 -13.22
N ARG A 337 22.57 -2.74 -13.24
CA ARG A 337 23.13 -1.87 -14.29
C ARG A 337 23.27 -2.55 -15.67
N GLU A 338 22.51 -3.61 -15.92
CA GLU A 338 22.85 -4.68 -16.86
C GLU A 338 21.65 -5.35 -17.56
N ILE A 339 20.40 -4.91 -17.37
CA ILE A 339 19.25 -5.51 -18.07
C ILE A 339 18.70 -4.57 -19.14
N ASP A 340 18.71 -5.02 -20.40
CA ASP A 340 17.99 -4.38 -21.49
C ASP A 340 16.56 -4.92 -21.50
N TYR A 341 15.57 -4.05 -21.76
CA TYR A 341 14.17 -4.45 -21.74
C TYR A 341 13.27 -3.62 -22.65
N THR A 342 12.17 -4.23 -23.06
CA THR A 342 10.98 -3.56 -23.59
C THR A 342 9.78 -3.99 -22.77
N LEU A 343 9.05 -3.04 -22.18
CA LEU A 343 7.83 -3.29 -21.44
C LEU A 343 6.66 -2.61 -22.14
N GLU A 344 5.66 -3.38 -22.55
CA GLU A 344 4.41 -2.89 -23.11
C GLU A 344 3.26 -3.18 -22.14
N TYR A 345 2.53 -2.13 -21.78
CA TYR A 345 1.39 -2.20 -20.87
C TYR A 345 0.27 -1.28 -21.34
N GLN A 346 -0.92 -1.52 -20.82
CA GLN A 346 -2.14 -0.82 -21.18
C GLN A 346 -2.76 -0.23 -19.92
N LEU A 347 -3.34 0.97 -20.04
CA LEU A 347 -4.16 1.60 -19.02
C LEU A 347 -5.37 2.22 -19.69
N GLY A 348 -6.55 1.66 -19.45
CA GLY A 348 -7.75 2.00 -20.22
C GLY A 348 -7.58 1.58 -21.68
N LYS A 349 -7.74 2.53 -22.62
CA LYS A 349 -7.53 2.32 -24.07
C LYS A 349 -6.12 2.67 -24.54
N ILE A 350 -5.28 3.22 -23.66
CA ILE A 350 -3.96 3.74 -24.02
C ILE A 350 -2.93 2.63 -23.83
N ILE A 351 -2.10 2.42 -24.86
CA ILE A 351 -0.95 1.51 -24.81
C ILE A 351 0.31 2.34 -24.60
N TYR A 352 1.11 1.92 -23.63
CA TYR A 352 2.39 2.51 -23.31
C TYR A 352 3.51 1.49 -23.55
N THR A 353 4.61 1.96 -24.13
CA THR A 353 5.80 1.13 -24.34
C THR A 353 7.02 1.83 -23.77
N ILE A 354 7.79 1.13 -22.95
CA ILE A 354 9.07 1.58 -22.41
C ILE A 354 10.15 0.71 -23.01
N ILE A 355 11.12 1.32 -23.67
CA ILE A 355 12.28 0.64 -24.24
C ILE A 355 13.51 1.16 -23.50
N ASN A 356 14.34 0.26 -22.97
CA ASN A 356 15.62 0.56 -22.37
C ASN A 356 16.67 -0.38 -22.98
N GLU A 357 17.50 0.14 -23.88
CA GLU A 357 18.55 -0.61 -24.56
C GLU A 357 19.86 0.16 -24.47
N ASN A 358 20.94 -0.47 -23.99
CA ASN A 358 22.24 0.17 -23.82
C ASN A 358 22.16 1.49 -23.02
N ARG A 359 21.24 1.56 -22.04
CA ARG A 359 20.92 2.75 -21.22
C ARG A 359 20.23 3.90 -21.97
N ASN A 360 19.87 3.72 -23.22
CA ASN A 360 19.02 4.66 -23.95
C ASN A 360 17.56 4.30 -23.73
N ARG A 361 16.81 5.24 -23.14
CA ARG A 361 15.40 5.06 -22.82
C ARG A 361 14.53 5.79 -23.82
N LYS A 362 13.54 5.09 -24.36
CA LYS A 362 12.49 5.64 -25.22
C LYS A 362 11.12 5.29 -24.63
N PHE A 363 10.20 6.23 -24.73
CA PHE A 363 8.86 6.10 -24.17
C PHE A 363 7.84 6.37 -25.26
N LEU A 364 6.90 5.47 -25.45
CA LEU A 364 5.87 5.57 -26.46
C LEU A 364 4.48 5.54 -25.83
N LYS A 365 3.58 6.37 -26.36
CA LYS A 365 2.14 6.37 -26.08
C LYS A 365 1.41 6.14 -27.40
N ASN A 366 0.66 5.04 -27.49
CA ASN A 366 0.00 4.58 -28.72
C ASN A 366 0.96 4.57 -29.93
N GLY A 367 2.18 4.08 -29.72
CA GLY A 367 3.22 4.00 -30.76
C GLY A 367 3.93 5.32 -31.10
N LYS A 368 3.54 6.46 -30.52
CA LYS A 368 4.22 7.76 -30.72
C LYS A 368 5.17 8.06 -29.57
N GLU A 369 6.36 8.55 -29.87
CA GLU A 369 7.34 8.93 -28.85
C GLU A 369 6.85 10.12 -28.03
N VAL A 370 6.98 10.03 -26.70
CA VAL A 370 6.51 11.03 -25.73
C VAL A 370 7.55 11.22 -24.61
N PRO A 371 7.56 12.37 -23.92
CA PRO A 371 8.41 12.53 -22.74
C PRO A 371 7.92 11.63 -21.59
N PHE A 372 8.86 11.22 -20.71
CA PHE A 372 8.59 10.32 -19.57
C PHE A 372 7.39 10.75 -18.71
N ASN A 373 7.23 12.05 -18.47
CA ASN A 373 6.15 12.58 -17.64
C ASN A 373 4.74 12.36 -18.23
N SER A 374 4.63 11.96 -19.51
CA SER A 374 3.36 11.61 -20.16
C SER A 374 2.92 10.16 -19.90
N LEU A 375 3.79 9.33 -19.29
CA LEU A 375 3.48 7.96 -18.94
C LEU A 375 2.63 7.90 -17.67
N ARG A 376 1.68 6.97 -17.65
CA ARG A 376 0.94 6.57 -16.44
C ARG A 376 1.38 5.18 -16.04
N PHE A 377 1.58 4.93 -14.76
CA PHE A 377 2.11 3.67 -14.24
C PHE A 377 1.06 3.00 -13.35
N PRO A 378 1.19 1.69 -13.05
CA PRO A 378 0.31 1.08 -12.06
C PRO A 378 0.46 1.82 -10.72
N ARG A 379 -0.65 2.05 -10.01
CA ARG A 379 -0.59 2.79 -8.72
C ARG A 379 0.16 2.01 -7.66
N LYS A 380 0.04 0.70 -7.70
CA LYS A 380 0.74 -0.24 -6.81
C LYS A 380 1.34 -1.42 -7.57
N LEU A 381 2.54 -1.81 -7.16
CA LEU A 381 3.18 -3.07 -7.48
C LEU A 381 3.25 -3.91 -6.21
N ILE A 382 2.56 -5.04 -6.20
CA ILE A 382 2.52 -5.97 -5.07
C ILE A 382 3.20 -7.26 -5.51
N ALA A 383 4.17 -7.74 -4.73
CA ALA A 383 4.81 -9.03 -4.93
C ALA A 383 4.61 -9.91 -3.70
N SER A 384 4.14 -11.14 -3.87
CA SER A 384 3.92 -12.09 -2.79
C SER A 384 4.43 -13.47 -3.20
N ALA A 385 5.16 -14.10 -2.28
CA ALA A 385 5.64 -15.48 -2.41
C ALA A 385 5.68 -16.11 -1.02
N PHE A 386 5.35 -17.40 -0.93
CA PHE A 386 5.39 -18.13 0.33
C PHE A 386 6.67 -18.96 0.52
N SER A 387 7.63 -18.80 -0.39
CA SER A 387 8.96 -19.44 -0.35
C SER A 387 10.02 -18.47 0.14
N ILE A 388 10.95 -18.92 1.00
CA ILE A 388 12.11 -18.13 1.45
C ILE A 388 13.05 -17.85 0.26
N ASN A 389 13.04 -18.74 -0.73
CA ASN A 389 13.90 -18.68 -1.92
C ASN A 389 13.27 -17.89 -3.07
N ASP A 390 12.21 -17.11 -2.82
CA ASP A 390 11.62 -16.26 -3.85
C ASP A 390 12.66 -15.28 -4.43
N ARG A 391 12.39 -14.72 -5.60
CA ARG A 391 13.33 -13.83 -6.31
C ARG A 391 12.93 -12.36 -6.26
N PHE A 392 11.92 -11.99 -5.47
CA PHE A 392 11.48 -10.61 -5.36
C PHE A 392 12.43 -9.79 -4.49
N THR A 393 12.62 -8.52 -4.86
CA THR A 393 13.43 -7.58 -4.06
C THR A 393 12.71 -7.28 -2.76
N PHE A 394 13.39 -7.48 -1.62
CA PHE A 394 12.92 -6.99 -0.34
C PHE A 394 13.49 -5.58 -0.10
N MET A 395 12.64 -4.58 0.02
CA MET A 395 13.11 -3.23 0.37
C MET A 395 13.26 -3.11 1.88
N GLN A 396 14.50 -2.99 2.36
CA GLN A 396 14.76 -2.77 3.77
C GLN A 396 14.21 -1.40 4.18
N GLN A 397 13.66 -1.33 5.39
CA GLN A 397 13.06 -0.11 5.94
C GLN A 397 14.05 1.09 6.02
N SER A 398 15.37 0.86 5.87
CA SER A 398 16.40 1.91 5.87
C SER A 398 16.59 2.64 4.53
N GLU A 399 15.96 2.14 3.45
CA GLU A 399 15.88 2.85 2.16
C GLU A 399 14.64 3.74 2.16
N GLU A 400 14.68 4.91 1.51
CA GLU A 400 13.47 5.73 1.34
C GLU A 400 12.40 4.85 0.66
N PRO A 401 11.26 4.59 1.33
CA PRO A 401 10.33 3.59 0.85
C PRO A 401 9.72 4.03 -0.48
N LEU A 402 9.85 3.17 -1.51
CA LEU A 402 9.04 3.27 -2.71
C LEU A 402 7.59 2.96 -2.33
N GLU A 403 6.81 4.01 -2.10
CA GLU A 403 5.38 3.91 -1.78
C GLU A 403 4.61 3.06 -2.79
N GLU A 404 5.03 3.05 -4.05
CA GLU A 404 4.41 2.28 -5.15
C GLU A 404 4.66 0.77 -5.03
N TYR A 405 5.64 0.30 -4.23
CA TYR A 405 6.00 -1.11 -4.11
C TYR A 405 5.66 -1.71 -2.74
N SER A 406 5.19 -2.95 -2.72
CA SER A 406 4.98 -3.71 -1.49
C SER A 406 5.32 -5.18 -1.68
N TYR A 407 6.34 -5.65 -0.95
CA TYR A 407 6.63 -7.06 -0.81
C TYR A 407 5.84 -7.65 0.36
N LEU A 408 5.11 -8.74 0.10
CA LEU A 408 4.19 -9.40 1.05
C LEU A 408 4.57 -10.86 1.33
N GLY A 409 5.77 -11.29 0.93
CA GLY A 409 6.26 -12.63 1.22
C GLY A 409 6.84 -12.77 2.64
N ILE A 410 7.45 -13.93 2.91
CA ILE A 410 7.90 -14.33 4.26
C ILE A 410 9.29 -13.80 4.65
N LYS A 411 10.00 -13.13 3.73
CA LYS A 411 11.30 -12.53 4.01
C LYS A 411 11.17 -11.32 4.94
N SER A 412 12.08 -11.27 5.91
CA SER A 412 12.34 -10.13 6.81
C SER A 412 13.60 -9.33 6.42
N SER A 413 14.41 -9.90 5.52
CA SER A 413 15.49 -9.27 4.75
C SER A 413 15.81 -10.17 3.54
N ASP A 414 16.68 -9.75 2.61
CA ASP A 414 16.90 -10.40 1.30
C ASP A 414 16.96 -11.94 1.32
N ASN A 415 17.57 -12.54 2.35
CA ASN A 415 17.67 -14.00 2.53
C ASN A 415 17.31 -14.51 3.94
N VAL A 416 16.54 -13.76 4.73
CA VAL A 416 16.22 -14.16 6.13
C VAL A 416 14.73 -14.07 6.38
N ALA A 417 14.11 -15.18 6.80
CA ALA A 417 12.78 -15.19 7.39
C ALA A 417 12.90 -15.17 8.93
N ARG A 418 12.18 -14.27 9.60
CA ARG A 418 12.08 -14.25 11.06
C ARG A 418 10.74 -14.82 11.48
N VAL A 419 10.79 -15.77 12.43
CA VAL A 419 9.60 -16.30 13.09
C VAL A 419 8.82 -15.14 13.71
N GLY A 420 7.51 -15.08 13.43
CA GLY A 420 6.61 -14.05 13.93
C GLY A 420 6.49 -12.77 13.07
N GLU A 421 7.45 -12.45 12.19
CA GLU A 421 7.37 -11.21 11.40
C GLU A 421 6.13 -11.21 10.47
N THR A 422 5.73 -12.36 9.94
CA THR A 422 4.51 -12.51 9.14
C THR A 422 3.24 -12.23 9.95
N SER A 423 3.12 -12.79 11.16
CA SER A 423 1.99 -12.57 12.06
C SER A 423 1.89 -11.11 12.50
N LYS A 424 3.02 -10.51 12.86
CA LYS A 424 3.15 -9.09 13.15
C LYS A 424 2.72 -8.19 11.98
N ASN A 425 3.20 -8.47 10.76
CA ASN A 425 2.84 -7.71 9.56
C ASN A 425 1.35 -7.85 9.23
N LEU A 426 0.80 -9.05 9.38
CA LEU A 426 -0.63 -9.30 9.20
C LEU A 426 -1.47 -8.46 10.17
N VAL A 427 -1.11 -8.45 11.47
CA VAL A 427 -1.79 -7.63 12.48
C VAL A 427 -1.72 -6.14 12.13
N LEU A 428 -0.55 -5.63 11.75
CA LEU A 428 -0.40 -4.25 11.30
C LEU A 428 -1.30 -3.92 10.11
N ASN A 429 -1.34 -4.81 9.12
CA ASN A 429 -2.14 -4.64 7.93
C ASN A 429 -3.63 -4.64 8.24
N ILE A 430 -4.12 -5.54 9.12
CA ILE A 430 -5.51 -5.56 9.58
C ILE A 430 -5.85 -4.30 10.38
N VAL A 431 -5.03 -3.95 11.37
CA VAL A 431 -5.29 -2.81 12.26
C VAL A 431 -5.24 -1.48 11.50
N SER A 432 -4.27 -1.28 10.61
CA SER A 432 -4.17 -0.05 9.82
C SER A 432 -5.24 0.04 8.72
N SER A 433 -5.61 -1.08 8.11
CA SER A 433 -6.57 -1.09 6.99
C SER A 433 -8.03 -1.14 7.44
N SER A 434 -8.32 -1.68 8.62
CA SER A 434 -9.67 -1.61 9.24
C SER A 434 -10.13 -0.16 9.49
N GLN A 435 -9.20 0.79 9.51
CA GLN A 435 -9.50 2.22 9.61
C GLN A 435 -9.86 2.85 8.26
N LYS A 436 -9.52 2.19 7.15
CA LYS A 436 -9.85 2.58 5.77
C LYS A 436 -11.24 2.04 5.39
N GLY A 437 -11.93 2.72 4.47
CA GLY A 437 -13.24 2.27 3.99
C GLY A 437 -13.15 0.96 3.19
N ASN A 438 -14.24 0.18 3.16
CA ASN A 438 -14.43 -1.09 2.43
C ASN A 438 -13.55 -2.31 2.82
N PHE A 439 -12.46 -2.13 3.58
CA PHE A 439 -11.57 -3.23 3.99
C PHE A 439 -12.30 -4.37 4.72
N THR A 440 -13.13 -4.05 5.72
CA THR A 440 -13.86 -5.05 6.51
C THR A 440 -14.86 -5.85 5.68
N LYS A 441 -15.55 -5.18 4.75
CA LYS A 441 -16.48 -5.81 3.81
C LYS A 441 -15.77 -6.80 2.87
N MET A 442 -14.61 -6.42 2.35
CA MET A 442 -13.81 -7.31 1.49
C MET A 442 -13.19 -8.46 2.28
N LEU A 443 -12.72 -8.17 3.49
CA LEU A 443 -12.20 -9.18 4.41
C LEU A 443 -13.27 -10.23 4.78
N ARG A 444 -14.53 -9.79 4.92
CA ARG A 444 -15.67 -10.71 5.10
C ARG A 444 -15.74 -11.73 3.97
N TYR A 445 -15.68 -11.29 2.71
CA TYR A 445 -15.71 -12.21 1.56
C TYR A 445 -14.55 -13.21 1.59
N ILE A 446 -13.36 -12.77 1.97
CA ILE A 446 -12.20 -13.67 2.15
C ILE A 446 -12.53 -14.74 3.21
N MET A 447 -13.08 -14.35 4.36
CA MET A 447 -13.43 -15.28 5.44
C MET A 447 -14.56 -16.24 5.06
N GLU A 448 -15.60 -15.75 4.40
CA GLU A 448 -16.73 -16.56 3.92
C GLU A 448 -16.29 -17.58 2.86
N TYR A 449 -15.40 -17.17 1.95
CA TYR A 449 -14.81 -18.04 0.93
C TYR A 449 -14.10 -19.25 1.54
N VAL A 450 -13.36 -19.05 2.64
CA VAL A 450 -12.70 -20.13 3.40
C VAL A 450 -13.61 -20.81 4.44
N LYS A 451 -14.92 -20.52 4.44
CA LYS A 451 -15.92 -21.07 5.36
C LYS A 451 -15.61 -20.79 6.84
N LEU A 452 -15.10 -19.59 7.14
CA LEU A 452 -14.91 -19.07 8.49
C LEU A 452 -16.03 -18.12 8.87
N CYS A 453 -16.30 -18.02 10.18
CA CYS A 453 -17.12 -16.92 10.70
C CYS A 453 -16.40 -15.59 10.41
N PRO A 454 -17.11 -14.55 9.99
CA PRO A 454 -16.55 -13.25 9.60
C PRO A 454 -16.20 -12.39 10.83
N VAL A 455 -15.32 -12.92 11.68
CA VAL A 455 -14.81 -12.28 12.89
C VAL A 455 -13.34 -12.64 13.09
N ILE A 456 -12.51 -11.62 13.31
CA ILE A 456 -11.09 -11.79 13.62
C ILE A 456 -10.83 -11.23 15.01
N LYS A 457 -10.18 -12.02 15.86
CA LYS A 457 -9.74 -11.56 17.19
C LYS A 457 -8.22 -11.44 17.20
N ILE A 458 -7.69 -10.30 17.62
CA ILE A 458 -6.26 -10.09 17.86
C ILE A 458 -6.04 -10.07 19.36
N GLU A 459 -5.16 -10.92 19.88
CA GLU A 459 -4.87 -11.02 21.30
C GLU A 459 -3.41 -10.66 21.57
N TYR A 460 -3.22 -9.75 22.51
CA TYR A 460 -1.94 -9.33 23.05
C TYR A 460 -1.81 -9.88 24.46
N ARG A 461 -0.73 -10.61 24.75
CA ARG A 461 -0.45 -11.15 26.09
C ARG A 461 0.70 -10.41 26.75
N THR A 462 0.71 -10.33 28.07
CA THR A 462 1.89 -9.86 28.81
C THR A 462 3.01 -10.89 28.79
N LYS A 463 4.23 -10.44 29.07
CA LYS A 463 5.34 -11.36 29.26
C LYS A 463 5.13 -12.19 30.54
N ASN A 464 5.44 -13.48 30.49
CA ASN A 464 5.31 -14.42 31.61
C ASN A 464 3.90 -14.50 32.23
N ASN A 465 2.84 -14.07 31.52
CA ASN A 465 1.48 -13.95 32.05
C ASN A 465 1.38 -13.06 33.31
N GLU A 466 2.28 -12.09 33.46
CA GLU A 466 2.24 -11.10 34.54
C GLU A 466 1.00 -10.20 34.41
N ARG A 467 0.49 -9.66 35.52
CA ARG A 467 -0.71 -8.81 35.45
C ARG A 467 -0.36 -7.45 34.85
N LEU A 468 -1.16 -6.96 33.90
CA LEU A 468 -0.96 -5.66 33.23
C LEU A 468 -0.76 -4.52 34.23
N LYS A 469 -1.58 -4.47 35.29
CA LYS A 469 -1.50 -3.42 36.31
C LYS A 469 -0.20 -3.46 37.14
N ASP A 470 0.43 -4.62 37.26
CA ASP A 470 1.67 -4.79 38.04
C ASP A 470 2.90 -4.38 37.20
N ILE A 471 2.82 -4.56 35.88
CA ILE A 471 3.89 -4.22 34.93
C ILE A 471 3.92 -2.72 34.63
N ILE A 472 2.75 -2.08 34.56
CA ILE A 472 2.59 -0.68 34.16
C ILE A 472 2.86 0.22 35.37
N THR A 473 4.13 0.32 35.74
CA THR A 473 4.65 1.29 36.72
C THR A 473 5.52 2.33 36.01
N GLU A 474 5.56 3.54 36.53
CA GLU A 474 6.33 4.65 35.95
C GLU A 474 7.80 4.26 35.72
N SER A 475 8.44 3.68 36.74
CA SER A 475 9.85 3.26 36.69
C SER A 475 10.10 2.18 35.63
N ASN A 476 9.18 1.22 35.47
CA ASN A 476 9.30 0.16 34.48
C ASN A 476 9.09 0.69 33.05
N ILE A 477 8.08 1.54 32.84
CA ILE A 477 7.80 2.14 31.53
C ILE A 477 9.00 2.97 31.05
N VAL A 478 9.52 3.85 31.90
CA VAL A 478 10.71 4.66 31.58
C VAL A 478 11.90 3.75 31.24
N THR A 479 12.10 2.67 31.98
CA THR A 479 13.17 1.70 31.73
C THR A 479 13.01 1.00 30.37
N LEU A 480 11.81 0.51 30.05
CA LEU A 480 11.50 -0.18 28.81
C LEU A 480 11.61 0.74 27.59
N GLN A 481 11.08 1.96 27.71
CA GLN A 481 11.18 3.00 26.68
C GLN A 481 12.64 3.38 26.41
N ASN A 482 13.47 3.52 27.45
CA ASN A 482 14.90 3.77 27.29
C ASN A 482 15.63 2.60 26.60
N LYS A 483 15.28 1.35 26.92
CA LYS A 483 15.80 0.16 26.22
C LYS A 483 15.39 0.16 24.75
N PHE A 484 14.13 0.48 24.47
CA PHE A 484 13.59 0.57 23.11
C PHE A 484 14.30 1.65 22.29
N LEU A 485 14.48 2.87 22.84
CA LEU A 485 15.24 3.94 22.18
C LEU A 485 16.70 3.56 21.90
N LYS A 486 17.37 2.84 22.82
CA LYS A 486 18.74 2.33 22.59
C LYS A 486 18.79 1.34 21.44
N LYS A 487 17.76 0.49 21.29
CA LYS A 487 17.63 -0.48 20.19
C LYS A 487 17.38 0.23 18.84
N ILE A 488 16.57 1.28 18.84
CA ILE A 488 16.28 2.09 17.65
C ILE A 488 17.49 2.90 17.23
N LYS A 489 18.22 3.59 18.13
CA LYS A 489 19.41 4.39 17.77
C LYS A 489 20.52 3.61 17.02
N LYS A 490 20.57 2.28 17.15
CA LYS A 490 21.49 1.39 16.41
C LYS A 490 21.06 1.10 14.98
N LYS A 491 19.77 1.26 14.63
CA LYS A 491 19.22 1.16 13.27
C LYS A 491 18.93 2.59 12.80
N LYS A 492 19.40 3.04 11.65
CA LYS A 492 19.21 4.44 11.17
C LYS A 492 17.73 4.78 10.87
N PHE A 493 16.85 4.76 11.87
CA PHE A 493 15.45 5.18 11.79
C PHE A 493 15.27 6.51 12.54
N ARG A 494 14.65 7.48 11.87
CA ARG A 494 14.09 8.67 12.51
C ARG A 494 12.65 8.36 12.93
N ASN A 495 12.25 8.95 14.07
CA ASN A 495 10.89 9.05 14.61
C ASN A 495 10.32 7.80 15.31
N THR A 496 10.54 7.69 16.62
CA THR A 496 9.70 6.86 17.49
C THR A 496 9.30 7.70 18.71
N SER A 497 8.00 7.89 18.91
CA SER A 497 7.43 8.68 20.01
C SER A 497 7.31 7.82 21.27
N LEU A 498 7.70 8.37 22.41
CA LEU A 498 7.40 7.77 23.71
C LEU A 498 6.05 8.29 24.21
N ILE A 499 5.21 7.39 24.68
CA ILE A 499 3.93 7.72 25.33
C ILE A 499 4.15 7.80 26.84
N ASP A 500 3.59 8.81 27.50
CA ASP A 500 3.76 8.98 28.94
C ASP A 500 3.12 7.85 29.77
N HIS A 501 3.66 7.58 30.95
CA HIS A 501 3.11 6.55 31.86
C HIS A 501 1.65 6.83 32.21
N GLN A 502 1.29 8.09 32.42
CA GLN A 502 -0.06 8.47 32.81
C GLN A 502 -1.06 8.26 31.68
N ASP A 503 -0.68 8.56 30.43
CA ASP A 503 -1.50 8.28 29.24
C ASP A 503 -1.74 6.76 29.08
N ILE A 504 -0.73 5.94 29.35
CA ILE A 504 -0.86 4.47 29.36
C ILE A 504 -1.82 4.03 30.48
N MET A 505 -1.69 4.59 31.68
CA MET A 505 -2.58 4.28 32.80
C MET A 505 -4.03 4.69 32.54
N GLU A 506 -4.26 5.87 31.96
CA GLU A 506 -5.59 6.32 31.54
C GLU A 506 -6.18 5.36 30.49
N PHE A 507 -5.39 4.92 29.50
CA PHE A 507 -5.84 3.95 28.52
C PHE A 507 -6.25 2.60 29.13
N ILE A 508 -5.49 2.11 30.11
CA ILE A 508 -5.75 0.83 30.81
C ILE A 508 -6.93 0.96 31.76
N ASN A 509 -7.05 2.08 32.48
CA ASN A 509 -8.16 2.30 33.41
C ASN A 509 -9.48 2.54 32.66
N GLY A 510 -9.44 3.24 31.52
CA GLY A 510 -10.59 3.46 30.66
C GLY A 510 -11.00 2.25 29.83
N PHE A 511 -10.46 1.05 30.07
CA PHE A 511 -10.86 -0.16 29.33
C PHE A 511 -12.28 -0.62 29.66
N SER A 512 -12.77 -0.35 30.88
CA SER A 512 -14.14 -0.66 31.31
C SER A 512 -15.19 0.08 30.49
N ASP A 513 -14.84 1.26 29.99
CA ASP A 513 -15.76 2.17 29.30
C ASP A 513 -15.74 1.94 27.77
N LYS A 514 -14.88 1.03 27.29
CA LYS A 514 -14.78 0.66 25.88
C LYS A 514 -15.88 -0.33 25.51
N ASP A 515 -16.19 -0.37 24.22
CA ASP A 515 -17.15 -1.32 23.68
C ASP A 515 -16.70 -2.76 23.98
N PRO A 516 -17.42 -3.52 24.83
CA PRO A 516 -17.02 -4.85 25.26
C PRO A 516 -17.12 -5.89 24.13
N SER A 517 -17.84 -5.59 23.05
CA SER A 517 -17.90 -6.45 21.87
C SER A 517 -16.60 -6.39 21.05
N ILE A 518 -15.86 -5.28 21.14
CA ILE A 518 -14.62 -5.04 20.40
C ILE A 518 -13.41 -5.24 21.32
N PHE A 519 -13.43 -4.64 22.50
CA PHE A 519 -12.31 -4.62 23.43
C PHE A 519 -12.60 -5.51 24.63
N SER A 520 -11.71 -6.46 24.90
CA SER A 520 -11.76 -7.27 26.11
C SER A 520 -10.39 -7.31 26.77
N MET A 521 -10.35 -6.99 28.07
CA MET A 521 -9.13 -7.04 28.89
C MET A 521 -9.32 -8.05 30.02
N LYS A 522 -8.36 -8.97 30.15
CA LYS A 522 -8.17 -9.83 31.33
C LYS A 522 -6.91 -9.38 32.08
N ASN A 523 -6.55 -10.09 33.14
CA ASN A 523 -5.40 -9.74 33.98
C ASN A 523 -4.09 -9.67 33.19
N ASP A 524 -3.86 -10.60 32.26
CA ASP A 524 -2.62 -10.84 31.53
C ASP A 524 -2.76 -10.68 30.00
N ASN A 525 -3.93 -10.29 29.51
CA ASN A 525 -4.16 -10.14 28.08
C ASN A 525 -5.17 -9.04 27.73
N ILE A 526 -4.95 -8.47 26.56
CA ILE A 526 -5.86 -7.53 25.90
C ILE A 526 -6.22 -8.12 24.55
N SER A 527 -7.50 -8.06 24.18
CA SER A 527 -7.97 -8.51 22.88
C SER A 527 -8.83 -7.47 22.18
N ILE A 528 -8.70 -7.46 20.86
CA ILE A 528 -9.46 -6.65 19.92
C ILE A 528 -10.22 -7.60 19.01
N THR A 529 -11.53 -7.43 18.88
CA THR A 529 -12.39 -8.25 18.03
C THR A 529 -12.92 -7.39 16.89
N PHE A 530 -12.64 -7.81 15.66
CA PHE A 530 -13.14 -7.22 14.44
C PHE A 530 -14.31 -8.05 13.92
N HIS A 531 -15.54 -7.60 14.19
CA HIS A 531 -16.77 -8.07 13.54
C HIS A 531 -16.86 -7.49 12.12
N LEU A 532 -16.89 -8.37 11.11
CA LEU A 532 -16.91 -7.96 9.70
C LEU A 532 -18.31 -7.92 9.10
N ASN A 533 -19.32 -8.36 9.85
CA ASN A 533 -20.73 -8.31 9.46
C ASN A 533 -21.41 -6.97 9.74
N ALA A 534 -20.83 -6.18 10.65
CA ALA A 534 -21.35 -4.88 11.02
C ALA A 534 -20.60 -3.77 10.28
N GLU A 535 -21.28 -2.67 9.96
CA GLU A 535 -20.64 -1.42 9.48
C GLU A 535 -19.90 -0.72 10.63
N GLU A 536 -19.02 -1.46 11.31
CA GLU A 536 -18.26 -0.94 12.43
C GLU A 536 -17.21 0.06 11.98
N GLN A 537 -17.20 1.21 12.66
CA GLN A 537 -16.34 2.34 12.36
C GLN A 537 -15.05 2.25 13.17
N TYR A 538 -14.21 1.23 12.91
CA TYR A 538 -12.98 0.95 13.66
C TYR A 538 -11.99 2.13 13.71
N TYR A 539 -12.09 3.07 12.78
CA TYR A 539 -11.30 4.30 12.79
C TYR A 539 -11.47 5.13 14.08
N LYS A 540 -12.59 4.99 14.80
CA LYS A 540 -12.82 5.67 16.11
C LYS A 540 -11.87 5.18 17.20
N TYR A 541 -11.30 3.99 17.04
CA TYR A 541 -10.38 3.36 18.00
C TYR A 541 -8.91 3.49 17.60
N TYR A 542 -8.58 4.40 16.69
CA TYR A 542 -7.20 4.62 16.23
C TYR A 542 -6.20 4.80 17.39
N GLU A 543 -6.53 5.69 18.34
CA GLU A 543 -5.68 5.96 19.50
C GLU A 543 -5.49 4.69 20.36
N ASN A 544 -6.54 3.87 20.48
CA ASN A 544 -6.48 2.60 21.22
C ASN A 544 -5.55 1.60 20.53
N PHE A 545 -5.66 1.48 19.20
CA PHE A 545 -4.79 0.61 18.41
C PHE A 545 -3.34 1.05 18.45
N HIS A 546 -3.11 2.37 18.34
CA HIS A 546 -1.78 2.96 18.46
C HIS A 546 -1.17 2.71 19.84
N MET A 547 -1.96 2.84 20.92
CA MET A 547 -1.51 2.53 22.27
C MET A 547 -1.13 1.05 22.43
N LEU A 548 -1.96 0.12 21.94
CA LEU A 548 -1.65 -1.31 22.01
C LEU A 548 -0.40 -1.66 21.22
N TRP A 549 -0.23 -1.04 20.05
CA TRP A 549 0.99 -1.19 19.27
C TRP A 549 2.22 -0.68 20.02
N HIS A 550 2.14 0.50 20.64
CA HIS A 550 3.23 1.06 21.45
C HIS A 550 3.60 0.14 22.62
N LEU A 551 2.60 -0.39 23.35
CA LEU A 551 2.83 -1.33 24.45
C LEU A 551 3.54 -2.61 23.99
N PHE A 552 3.24 -3.10 22.78
CA PHE A 552 3.98 -4.18 22.14
C PHE A 552 5.43 -3.77 21.81
N GLU A 553 5.63 -2.60 21.20
CA GLU A 553 6.95 -2.13 20.77
C GLU A 553 7.94 -1.95 21.94
N ILE A 554 7.46 -1.44 23.08
CA ILE A 554 8.27 -1.28 24.30
C ILE A 554 8.42 -2.59 25.09
N GLY A 555 7.73 -3.66 24.68
CA GLY A 555 7.85 -5.01 25.24
C GLY A 555 7.03 -5.28 26.49
N ILE A 556 6.00 -4.48 26.77
CA ILE A 556 4.98 -4.79 27.80
C ILE A 556 4.08 -5.91 27.30
N LEU A 557 3.65 -5.81 26.03
CA LEU A 557 2.90 -6.85 25.34
C LEU A 557 3.85 -7.71 24.49
N GLN A 558 3.58 -9.00 24.44
CA GLN A 558 4.18 -9.95 23.53
C GLN A 558 3.63 -9.77 22.12
N GLU A 559 4.18 -10.54 21.19
CA GLU A 559 3.73 -10.56 19.81
C GLU A 559 2.22 -10.86 19.73
N PRO A 560 1.46 -10.04 18.98
CA PRO A 560 0.03 -10.24 18.85
C PRO A 560 -0.28 -11.52 18.08
N VAL A 561 -1.24 -12.29 18.59
CA VAL A 561 -1.70 -13.53 17.98
C VAL A 561 -3.06 -13.30 17.33
N VAL A 562 -3.19 -13.71 16.07
CA VAL A 562 -4.45 -13.66 15.32
C VAL A 562 -5.26 -14.94 15.59
N TYR A 563 -6.50 -14.76 16.02
CA TYR A 563 -7.50 -15.80 16.19
C TYR A 563 -8.61 -15.63 15.16
N ILE A 564 -9.01 -16.74 14.57
CA ILE A 564 -10.14 -16.86 13.64
C ILE A 564 -11.19 -17.79 14.24
N LYS A 565 -12.41 -17.75 13.72
CA LYS A 565 -13.54 -18.50 14.30
C LYS A 565 -14.19 -19.43 13.27
N LYS A 566 -14.42 -20.70 13.64
CA LYS A 566 -15.35 -21.63 12.97
C LYS A 566 -16.55 -21.88 13.87
N LYS A 567 -16.41 -22.82 14.81
CA LYS A 567 -17.33 -22.99 15.95
C LYS A 567 -16.82 -22.14 17.12
N ASP A 568 -15.58 -22.41 17.51
CA ASP A 568 -14.83 -21.67 18.54
C ASP A 568 -13.70 -20.84 17.90
N PHE A 569 -13.12 -19.95 18.70
CA PHE A 569 -11.91 -19.23 18.32
C PHE A 569 -10.69 -20.14 18.45
N PHE A 570 -9.83 -20.12 17.44
CA PHE A 570 -8.54 -20.83 17.41
C PHE A 570 -7.49 -19.93 16.73
N LYS A 571 -6.20 -20.17 16.97
CA LYS A 571 -5.15 -19.34 16.38
C LYS A 571 -5.10 -19.59 14.87
N LEU A 572 -4.79 -18.55 14.09
CA LEU A 572 -4.56 -18.69 12.65
C LEU A 572 -3.43 -19.70 12.35
N GLU A 573 -2.46 -19.82 13.26
CA GLU A 573 -1.36 -20.79 13.20
C GLU A 573 -1.82 -22.24 13.41
N ASP A 574 -2.94 -22.45 14.11
CA ASP A 574 -3.54 -23.77 14.33
C ASP A 574 -4.48 -24.18 13.17
N ALA A 575 -4.70 -23.29 12.19
CA ALA A 575 -5.44 -23.60 10.98
C ALA A 575 -4.64 -24.57 10.09
N SER A 576 -5.28 -25.16 9.07
CA SER A 576 -4.50 -25.90 8.07
C SER A 576 -3.51 -24.95 7.38
N SER A 577 -2.32 -25.45 7.03
CA SER A 577 -1.27 -24.64 6.39
C SER A 577 -1.79 -23.90 5.14
N GLY A 578 -2.63 -24.56 4.35
CA GLY A 578 -3.31 -23.95 3.20
C GLY A 578 -4.30 -22.84 3.57
N GLU A 579 -5.13 -23.03 4.59
CA GLU A 579 -6.05 -21.99 5.09
C GLU A 579 -5.28 -20.76 5.59
N SER A 580 -4.24 -21.00 6.39
CA SER A 580 -3.39 -19.95 6.95
C SER A 580 -2.63 -19.17 5.87
N GLN A 581 -2.05 -19.88 4.89
CA GLN A 581 -1.38 -19.27 3.74
C GLN A 581 -2.36 -18.41 2.93
N TYR A 582 -3.52 -18.97 2.55
CA TYR A 582 -4.52 -18.26 1.75
C TYR A 582 -4.99 -16.97 2.45
N LEU A 583 -5.38 -17.09 3.73
CA LEU A 583 -5.85 -15.93 4.50
C LEU A 583 -4.77 -14.87 4.62
N THR A 584 -3.56 -15.26 4.99
CA THR A 584 -2.44 -14.32 5.14
C THR A 584 -2.15 -13.58 3.84
N THR A 585 -2.07 -14.29 2.71
CA THR A 585 -1.82 -13.69 1.40
C THR A 585 -2.94 -12.74 0.99
N MET A 586 -4.20 -13.17 1.05
CA MET A 586 -5.34 -12.35 0.61
C MET A 586 -5.52 -11.11 1.48
N ILE A 587 -5.37 -11.23 2.81
CA ILE A 587 -5.46 -10.09 3.73
C ILE A 587 -4.34 -9.09 3.48
N ASN A 588 -3.11 -9.58 3.28
CA ASN A 588 -1.97 -8.72 3.00
C ASN A 588 -2.14 -7.97 1.67
N ILE A 589 -2.59 -8.65 0.60
CA ILE A 589 -2.88 -8.01 -0.70
C ILE A 589 -3.96 -6.95 -0.49
N LEU A 590 -5.07 -7.31 0.14
CA LEU A 590 -6.19 -6.41 0.43
C LEU A 590 -5.77 -5.15 1.19
N SER A 591 -4.76 -5.24 2.07
CA SER A 591 -4.27 -4.11 2.86
C SER A 591 -3.46 -3.07 2.06
N LYS A 592 -2.93 -3.45 0.90
CA LYS A 592 -2.04 -2.62 0.07
C LYS A 592 -2.57 -2.30 -1.32
N ILE A 593 -3.52 -3.09 -1.81
CA ILE A 593 -4.03 -2.99 -3.19
C ILE A 593 -4.85 -1.72 -3.41
N GLU A 594 -4.58 -1.07 -4.53
CA GLU A 594 -5.25 0.13 -5.02
C GLU A 594 -5.81 -0.14 -6.43
N GLU A 595 -6.62 0.75 -6.99
CA GLU A 595 -6.99 0.65 -8.41
C GLU A 595 -5.73 0.65 -9.29
N ASP A 596 -5.80 0.01 -10.46
CA ASP A 596 -4.69 -0.07 -11.41
C ASP A 596 -3.41 -0.70 -10.78
N SER A 597 -3.58 -1.63 -9.83
CA SER A 597 -2.45 -2.36 -9.26
C SER A 597 -2.02 -3.54 -10.13
N LEU A 598 -0.72 -3.83 -10.11
CA LEU A 598 -0.16 -5.09 -10.55
C LEU A 598 0.17 -5.97 -9.35
N VAL A 599 -0.39 -7.18 -9.30
CA VAL A 599 -0.14 -8.16 -8.24
C VAL A 599 0.57 -9.37 -8.83
N LEU A 600 1.77 -9.67 -8.32
CA LEU A 600 2.61 -10.78 -8.72
C LEU A 600 2.60 -11.85 -7.62
N LEU A 601 2.14 -13.06 -7.94
CA LEU A 601 2.06 -14.17 -7.01
C LEU A 601 2.94 -15.32 -7.51
N ASP A 602 3.91 -15.74 -6.70
CA ASP A 602 4.81 -16.85 -7.01
C ASP A 602 4.48 -18.05 -6.12
N GLU A 603 4.18 -19.19 -6.74
CA GLU A 603 3.79 -20.46 -6.13
C GLU A 603 2.68 -20.31 -5.05
N PRO A 604 1.53 -19.70 -5.37
CA PRO A 604 0.43 -19.56 -4.41
C PRO A 604 -0.16 -20.91 -3.94
N GLU A 605 0.12 -22.01 -4.63
CA GLU A 605 -0.42 -23.35 -4.38
C GLU A 605 0.28 -24.19 -3.31
N ILE A 606 1.50 -23.83 -2.87
CA ILE A 606 2.42 -24.75 -2.14
C ILE A 606 1.74 -25.54 -1.02
N SER A 607 0.91 -24.89 -0.20
CA SER A 607 0.23 -25.54 0.93
C SER A 607 -1.27 -25.77 0.71
N LEU A 608 -1.80 -25.46 -0.48
CA LEU A 608 -3.22 -25.55 -0.77
C LEU A 608 -3.62 -26.98 -1.16
N HIS A 609 -4.73 -27.46 -0.60
CA HIS A 609 -5.36 -28.69 -1.07
C HIS A 609 -5.86 -28.52 -2.53
N PRO A 610 -5.84 -29.57 -3.38
CA PRO A 610 -6.30 -29.49 -4.78
C PRO A 610 -7.66 -28.80 -4.98
N ASN A 611 -8.66 -29.13 -4.16
CA ASN A 611 -9.98 -28.48 -4.18
C ASN A 611 -9.95 -26.94 -4.02
N TRP A 612 -8.93 -26.41 -3.35
CA TRP A 612 -8.72 -24.96 -3.19
C TRP A 612 -7.92 -24.38 -4.34
N GLN A 613 -6.96 -25.12 -4.89
CA GLN A 613 -6.23 -24.74 -6.09
C GLN A 613 -7.22 -24.54 -7.26
N ASN A 614 -8.17 -25.48 -7.44
CA ASN A 614 -9.25 -25.40 -8.43
C ASN A 614 -10.15 -24.15 -8.33
N LYS A 615 -10.22 -23.51 -7.16
CA LYS A 615 -11.10 -22.35 -6.93
C LYS A 615 -10.31 -21.05 -6.76
N TYR A 616 -8.99 -21.12 -6.81
CA TYR A 616 -8.12 -20.01 -6.42
C TYR A 616 -8.32 -18.77 -7.30
N VAL A 617 -8.39 -18.97 -8.62
CA VAL A 617 -8.62 -17.92 -9.62
C VAL A 617 -9.99 -17.27 -9.42
N HIS A 618 -11.05 -18.07 -9.29
CA HIS A 618 -12.40 -17.61 -8.97
C HIS A 618 -12.45 -16.82 -7.67
N GLY A 619 -11.78 -17.28 -6.62
CA GLY A 619 -11.67 -16.57 -5.35
C GLY A 619 -11.09 -15.16 -5.51
N ILE A 620 -10.00 -15.00 -6.27
CA ILE A 620 -9.42 -13.68 -6.57
C ILE A 620 -10.43 -12.81 -7.32
N LYS A 621 -11.08 -13.34 -8.36
CA LYS A 621 -12.08 -12.60 -9.15
C LYS A 621 -13.20 -12.07 -8.26
N GLU A 622 -13.78 -12.93 -7.42
CA GLU A 622 -14.91 -12.56 -6.55
C GLU A 622 -14.52 -11.57 -5.44
N ILE A 623 -13.38 -11.77 -4.78
CA ILE A 623 -12.92 -10.89 -3.69
C ILE A 623 -12.67 -9.45 -4.20
N PHE A 624 -12.11 -9.30 -5.40
CA PHE A 624 -11.65 -8.01 -5.93
C PHE A 624 -12.57 -7.40 -7.01
N LYS A 625 -13.70 -8.05 -7.30
CA LYS A 625 -14.64 -7.69 -8.39
C LYS A 625 -15.11 -6.23 -8.41
N HIS A 626 -15.51 -5.70 -7.25
CA HIS A 626 -16.26 -4.43 -7.19
C HIS A 626 -15.41 -3.20 -6.93
N ASN A 627 -14.21 -3.37 -6.37
CA ASN A 627 -13.40 -2.27 -5.85
C ASN A 627 -12.00 -2.20 -6.50
N HIS A 628 -11.58 -3.27 -7.15
CA HIS A 628 -10.25 -3.45 -7.72
C HIS A 628 -10.33 -4.18 -9.05
N SER A 629 -11.44 -3.99 -9.77
CA SER A 629 -11.64 -4.56 -11.10
C SER A 629 -10.56 -4.12 -12.06
N SER A 630 -10.00 -2.91 -11.94
CA SER A 630 -8.96 -2.40 -12.86
C SER A 630 -7.60 -3.09 -12.73
N CYS A 631 -7.37 -3.91 -11.70
CA CYS A 631 -6.08 -4.56 -11.42
C CYS A 631 -5.74 -5.73 -12.36
N HIS A 632 -4.45 -6.05 -12.42
CA HIS A 632 -3.90 -7.22 -13.10
C HIS A 632 -3.17 -8.12 -12.11
N PHE A 633 -3.53 -9.40 -12.07
CA PHE A 633 -2.85 -10.43 -11.30
C PHE A 633 -2.06 -11.34 -12.24
N ILE A 634 -0.78 -11.56 -11.95
CA ILE A 634 0.06 -12.53 -12.67
C ILE A 634 0.52 -13.58 -11.66
N LEU A 635 0.10 -14.83 -11.88
CA LEU A 635 0.37 -15.97 -11.00
C LEU A 635 1.35 -16.90 -11.69
N ALA A 636 2.47 -17.23 -11.06
CA ALA A 636 3.32 -18.35 -11.46
C ALA A 636 2.98 -19.56 -10.60
N THR A 637 2.60 -20.66 -11.26
CA THR A 637 2.18 -21.89 -10.57
C THR A 637 2.69 -23.13 -11.28
N HIS A 638 2.79 -24.22 -10.53
CA HIS A 638 2.95 -25.59 -11.01
C HIS A 638 1.63 -26.37 -10.97
N SER A 639 0.56 -25.76 -10.46
CA SER A 639 -0.73 -26.41 -10.30
C SER A 639 -1.56 -26.41 -11.59
N HIS A 640 -1.65 -27.57 -12.22
CA HIS A 640 -2.62 -27.88 -13.27
C HIS A 640 -4.09 -27.65 -12.87
N PHE A 641 -4.43 -27.74 -11.58
CA PHE A 641 -5.79 -27.47 -11.07
C PHE A 641 -6.25 -26.03 -11.29
N MET A 642 -5.35 -25.05 -11.38
CA MET A 642 -5.73 -23.64 -11.57
C MET A 642 -6.13 -23.29 -13.02
N VAL A 643 -5.80 -24.15 -13.99
CA VAL A 643 -5.98 -23.88 -15.43
C VAL A 643 -7.46 -23.95 -15.85
N SER A 644 -8.25 -24.79 -15.19
CA SER A 644 -9.65 -25.06 -15.54
C SER A 644 -10.62 -23.90 -15.24
N ASP A 645 -10.13 -22.81 -14.64
CA ASP A 645 -10.94 -21.67 -14.17
C ASP A 645 -10.60 -20.35 -14.92
N LEU A 646 -9.97 -20.47 -16.10
CA LEU A 646 -9.58 -19.35 -16.95
C LEU A 646 -10.60 -19.08 -18.07
N GLU A 647 -11.46 -18.08 -17.85
CA GLU A 647 -12.42 -17.57 -18.84
C GLU A 647 -11.77 -16.63 -19.86
N LYS A 648 -12.16 -16.75 -21.13
CA LYS A 648 -11.66 -15.91 -22.22
C LYS A 648 -12.02 -14.42 -22.01
N GLY A 649 -11.04 -13.53 -22.21
CA GLY A 649 -11.20 -12.08 -22.07
C GLY A 649 -11.15 -11.55 -20.63
N LYS A 650 -11.13 -12.45 -19.62
CA LYS A 650 -10.91 -12.12 -18.20
C LYS A 650 -9.59 -12.69 -17.66
N SER A 651 -9.07 -13.68 -18.37
CA SER A 651 -7.83 -14.35 -18.02
C SER A 651 -7.05 -14.76 -19.24
N SER A 652 -5.77 -15.07 -19.04
CA SER A 652 -4.87 -15.63 -20.05
C SER A 652 -3.99 -16.71 -19.44
N LEU A 653 -3.52 -17.61 -20.31
CA LEU A 653 -2.64 -18.72 -19.94
C LEU A 653 -1.31 -18.59 -20.69
N VAL A 654 -0.21 -18.58 -19.96
CA VAL A 654 1.15 -18.58 -20.52
C VAL A 654 1.81 -19.90 -20.13
N SER A 655 2.06 -20.78 -21.10
CA SER A 655 2.78 -22.05 -20.88
C SER A 655 4.27 -21.87 -21.10
N LEU A 656 5.07 -22.49 -20.22
CA LEU A 656 6.51 -22.60 -20.33
C LEU A 656 6.88 -24.08 -20.45
N GLU A 657 7.49 -24.44 -21.57
CA GLU A 657 7.82 -25.81 -21.95
C GLU A 657 9.33 -25.96 -22.11
N ILE A 658 9.89 -27.10 -21.71
CA ILE A 658 11.31 -27.43 -21.91
C ILE A 658 11.41 -28.25 -23.20
N GLU A 659 12.09 -27.71 -24.21
CA GLU A 659 12.23 -28.38 -25.52
C GLU A 659 13.38 -29.41 -25.51
N ASN A 660 14.51 -29.08 -24.86
CA ASN A 660 15.71 -29.90 -24.64
C ASN A 660 16.32 -29.51 -23.28
N GLU A 661 17.38 -30.20 -22.79
CA GLU A 661 17.99 -29.96 -21.46
C GLU A 661 18.31 -28.48 -21.10
N PHE A 662 18.35 -27.55 -22.08
CA PHE A 662 18.76 -26.16 -21.86
C PHE A 662 17.86 -25.06 -22.45
N LYS A 663 16.82 -25.36 -23.25
CA LYS A 663 16.01 -24.33 -23.95
C LYS A 663 14.53 -24.36 -23.54
N THR A 664 13.99 -23.21 -23.16
CA THR A 664 12.58 -23.04 -22.75
C THR A 664 11.80 -22.27 -23.81
N TRP A 665 10.64 -22.81 -24.20
CA TRP A 665 9.66 -22.11 -25.04
C TRP A 665 8.59 -21.48 -24.16
N ILE A 666 8.22 -20.23 -24.47
CA ILE A 666 7.19 -19.48 -23.76
C ILE A 666 6.09 -19.16 -24.77
N ARG A 667 4.87 -19.60 -24.48
CA ARG A 667 3.73 -19.47 -25.38
C ARG A 667 2.55 -18.87 -24.63
N LEU A 668 1.97 -17.82 -25.20
CA LEU A 668 0.62 -17.42 -24.83
C LEU A 668 -0.34 -18.42 -25.50
N ARG A 669 -1.19 -19.03 -24.69
CA ARG A 669 -2.19 -20.02 -25.08
C ARG A 669 -3.51 -19.30 -25.33
N ASP A 670 -4.10 -19.54 -26.49
CA ASP A 670 -5.39 -18.95 -26.92
C ASP A 670 -6.59 -19.86 -26.63
N GLU A 671 -6.30 -21.07 -26.13
CA GLU A 671 -7.27 -22.09 -25.76
C GLU A 671 -8.19 -21.59 -24.63
N GLU A 672 -9.50 -21.85 -24.77
CA GLU A 672 -10.46 -21.58 -23.71
C GLU A 672 -10.47 -22.77 -22.74
N THR A 673 -9.67 -22.64 -21.67
CA THR A 673 -9.46 -23.73 -20.70
C THR A 673 -10.53 -23.80 -19.62
N PHE A 674 -11.48 -22.87 -19.60
CA PHE A 674 -12.59 -22.89 -18.65
C PHE A 674 -13.40 -24.20 -18.77
N GLY A 675 -13.49 -24.94 -17.67
CA GLY A 675 -14.20 -26.22 -17.61
C GLY A 675 -13.43 -27.44 -18.13
N TRP A 676 -12.15 -27.30 -18.52
CA TRP A 676 -11.32 -28.45 -18.89
C TRP A 676 -11.20 -29.47 -17.74
N SER A 677 -11.12 -30.75 -18.11
CA SER A 677 -10.78 -31.80 -17.14
C SER A 677 -9.31 -31.69 -16.73
N VAL A 678 -8.97 -32.35 -15.62
CA VAL A 678 -7.58 -32.37 -15.13
C VAL A 678 -6.69 -33.11 -16.15
N GLU A 679 -7.23 -34.16 -16.74
CA GLU A 679 -6.62 -34.98 -17.78
C GLU A 679 -6.34 -34.16 -19.05
N ASP A 680 -7.29 -33.32 -19.48
CA ASP A 680 -7.09 -32.42 -20.62
C ASP A 680 -5.96 -31.42 -20.38
N VAL A 681 -5.85 -30.88 -19.16
CA VAL A 681 -4.76 -29.97 -18.79
C VAL A 681 -3.43 -30.71 -18.78
N LEU A 682 -3.36 -31.89 -18.15
CA LEU A 682 -2.14 -32.70 -18.10
C LEU A 682 -1.65 -33.07 -19.50
N PHE A 683 -2.56 -33.46 -20.40
CA PHE A 683 -2.22 -33.81 -21.77
C PHE A 683 -1.82 -32.59 -22.61
N ASN A 684 -2.69 -31.58 -22.71
CA ASN A 684 -2.52 -30.47 -23.66
C ASN A 684 -1.52 -29.40 -23.20
N ILE A 685 -1.33 -29.22 -21.89
CA ILE A 685 -0.43 -28.19 -21.31
C ILE A 685 0.88 -28.80 -20.83
N PHE A 686 0.84 -29.95 -20.16
CA PHE A 686 2.03 -30.59 -19.59
C PHE A 686 2.65 -31.68 -20.47
N GLY A 687 1.97 -32.08 -21.55
CA GLY A 687 2.45 -33.15 -22.43
C GLY A 687 2.49 -34.52 -21.74
N MET A 688 1.75 -34.71 -20.65
CA MET A 688 1.65 -35.99 -19.97
C MET A 688 0.65 -36.89 -20.69
N ALA A 689 1.16 -37.94 -21.33
CA ALA A 689 0.33 -38.91 -22.05
C ALA A 689 -0.61 -39.71 -21.13
N THR A 690 -0.29 -39.79 -19.84
CA THR A 690 -1.08 -40.52 -18.85
C THR A 690 -0.86 -39.95 -17.44
N ASP A 691 -1.88 -40.07 -16.59
CA ASP A 691 -1.83 -39.79 -15.14
C ASP A 691 -1.23 -40.95 -14.33
N ARG A 692 -0.93 -42.07 -15.01
CA ARG A 692 -0.34 -43.26 -14.40
C ARG A 692 1.15 -43.08 -14.12
N ASN A 693 1.66 -43.93 -13.23
CA ASN A 693 3.07 -43.98 -12.88
C ASN A 693 3.94 -44.21 -14.14
N TYR A 694 5.09 -43.53 -14.18
CA TYR A 694 6.05 -43.57 -15.29
C TYR A 694 6.46 -45.00 -15.71
N TYR A 695 6.77 -45.88 -14.76
CA TYR A 695 7.20 -47.25 -15.07
C TYR A 695 6.08 -48.04 -15.76
N LEU A 696 4.83 -47.89 -15.32
CA LEU A 696 3.70 -48.57 -15.94
C LEU A 696 3.46 -48.08 -17.37
N ALA A 697 3.58 -46.77 -17.59
CA ALA A 697 3.46 -46.16 -18.92
C ALA A 697 4.58 -46.66 -19.86
N ASP A 698 5.83 -46.61 -19.41
CA ASP A 698 7.01 -47.06 -20.17
C ASP A 698 6.98 -48.56 -20.49
N GLU A 699 6.51 -49.40 -19.55
CA GLU A 699 6.32 -50.84 -19.80
C GLU A 699 5.24 -51.10 -20.85
N LEU A 700 4.09 -50.39 -20.75
CA LEU A 700 3.03 -50.49 -21.75
C LEU A 700 3.51 -50.03 -23.13
N ASP A 701 4.23 -48.92 -23.20
CA ASP A 701 4.77 -48.40 -24.46
C ASP A 701 5.74 -49.39 -25.12
N LYS A 702 6.66 -50.00 -24.35
CA LYS A 702 7.58 -51.03 -24.86
C LYS A 702 6.85 -52.25 -25.39
N ILE A 703 5.83 -52.72 -24.66
CA ILE A 703 5.03 -53.88 -25.07
C ILE A 703 4.23 -53.57 -26.33
N LEU A 704 3.56 -52.42 -26.38
CA LEU A 704 2.77 -52.00 -27.54
C LEU A 704 3.65 -51.78 -28.77
N LEU A 705 4.84 -51.19 -28.59
CA LEU A 705 5.83 -51.05 -29.65
C LEU A 705 6.28 -52.42 -30.18
N ALA A 706 6.65 -53.35 -29.30
CA ALA A 706 7.05 -54.70 -29.69
C ALA A 706 5.93 -55.46 -30.43
N ILE A 707 4.67 -55.32 -29.98
CA ILE A 707 3.51 -55.87 -30.69
C ILE A 707 3.36 -55.23 -32.06
N SER A 708 3.54 -53.91 -32.18
CA SER A 708 3.40 -53.19 -33.46
C SER A 708 4.48 -53.59 -34.48
N LEU A 709 5.69 -53.89 -34.01
CA LEU A 709 6.83 -54.34 -34.83
C LEU A 709 6.83 -55.85 -35.08
N GLY A 710 5.97 -56.61 -34.37
CA GLY A 710 5.92 -58.07 -34.45
C GLY A 710 7.07 -58.79 -33.71
N GLU A 711 7.81 -58.08 -32.86
CA GLU A 711 9.02 -58.58 -32.18
C GLU A 711 8.68 -59.12 -30.78
N ILE A 712 7.89 -60.20 -30.72
CA ILE A 712 7.49 -60.82 -29.46
C ILE A 712 8.62 -61.72 -28.94
N THR A 713 9.50 -61.16 -28.12
CA THR A 713 10.59 -61.89 -27.45
C THR A 713 10.16 -62.43 -26.08
N GLU A 714 10.97 -63.33 -25.49
CA GLU A 714 10.73 -63.82 -24.13
C GLU A 714 10.80 -62.71 -23.06
N ASP A 715 11.58 -61.64 -23.31
CA ASP A 715 11.60 -60.45 -22.45
C ASP A 715 10.24 -59.74 -22.45
N ILE A 716 9.63 -59.56 -23.63
CA ILE A 716 8.30 -58.95 -23.76
C ILE A 716 7.22 -59.80 -23.10
N LYS A 717 7.28 -61.13 -23.24
CA LYS A 717 6.35 -62.05 -22.52
C LYS A 717 6.51 -61.94 -21.01
N ALA A 718 7.74 -61.83 -20.50
CA ALA A 718 8.00 -61.63 -19.07
C ALA A 718 7.40 -60.31 -18.58
N ARG A 719 7.53 -59.22 -19.35
CA ARG A 719 6.92 -57.92 -19.04
C ARG A 719 5.38 -57.98 -19.03
N VAL A 720 4.76 -58.66 -19.98
CA VAL A 720 3.29 -58.86 -19.99
C VAL A 720 2.82 -59.68 -18.79
N ASN A 721 3.56 -60.72 -18.40
CA ASN A 721 3.25 -61.49 -17.18
C ASN A 721 3.33 -60.62 -15.92
N TYR A 722 4.32 -59.73 -15.84
CA TYR A 722 4.41 -58.76 -14.76
C TYR A 722 3.20 -57.81 -14.75
N LEU A 723 2.76 -57.29 -15.89
CA LEU A 723 1.54 -56.48 -15.99
C LEU A 723 0.28 -57.24 -15.54
N ASN A 724 0.15 -58.52 -15.89
CA ASN A 724 -0.97 -59.35 -15.43
C ASN A 724 -1.00 -59.47 -13.90
N GLN A 725 0.15 -59.72 -13.27
CA GLN A 725 0.25 -59.77 -11.81
C GLN A 725 -0.11 -58.42 -11.17
N MET A 726 0.35 -57.31 -11.75
CA MET A 726 -0.02 -55.98 -11.26
C MET A 726 -1.51 -55.66 -11.44
N SER A 727 -2.15 -56.19 -12.49
CA SER A 727 -3.56 -55.96 -12.78
C SER A 727 -4.49 -56.46 -11.66
N GLU A 728 -4.06 -57.44 -10.86
CA GLU A 728 -4.80 -57.93 -9.70
C GLU A 728 -5.05 -56.83 -8.65
N ASN A 729 -4.12 -55.86 -8.55
CA ASN A 729 -4.23 -54.73 -7.64
C ASN A 729 -5.11 -53.58 -8.18
N LEU A 730 -5.53 -53.63 -9.45
CA LEU A 730 -6.41 -52.63 -10.05
C LEU A 730 -7.87 -52.91 -9.69
N LYS A 731 -8.68 -51.84 -9.60
CA LYS A 731 -10.13 -51.97 -9.42
C LYS A 731 -10.74 -52.73 -10.61
N GLU A 732 -11.83 -53.46 -10.41
CA GLU A 732 -12.49 -54.19 -11.51
C GLU A 732 -12.97 -53.28 -12.64
N ALA A 733 -13.45 -52.09 -12.31
CA ALA A 733 -13.90 -51.11 -13.30
C ALA A 733 -12.76 -50.29 -13.95
N ASP A 734 -11.49 -50.58 -13.65
CA ASP A 734 -10.37 -49.85 -14.25
C ASP A 734 -10.21 -50.27 -15.73
N PRO A 735 -10.33 -49.34 -16.71
CA PRO A 735 -10.21 -49.66 -18.13
C PRO A 735 -8.90 -50.34 -18.51
N LEU A 736 -7.82 -50.12 -17.73
CA LEU A 736 -6.53 -50.73 -18.00
C LEU A 736 -6.55 -52.26 -17.85
N LYS A 737 -7.47 -52.84 -17.06
CA LYS A 737 -7.64 -54.30 -16.99
C LYS A 737 -8.03 -54.90 -18.33
N GLU A 738 -8.92 -54.24 -19.06
CA GLU A 738 -9.35 -54.69 -20.38
C GLU A 738 -8.19 -54.62 -21.38
N VAL A 739 -7.43 -53.53 -21.34
CA VAL A 739 -6.22 -53.35 -22.16
C VAL A 739 -5.17 -54.42 -21.86
N ILE A 740 -4.86 -54.69 -20.59
CA ILE A 740 -3.90 -55.73 -20.20
C ILE A 740 -4.38 -57.12 -20.64
N THR A 741 -5.68 -57.40 -20.52
CA THR A 741 -6.26 -58.68 -20.98
C THR A 741 -6.11 -58.85 -22.49
N LEU A 742 -6.36 -57.79 -23.26
CA LEU A 742 -6.17 -57.77 -24.71
C LEU A 742 -4.70 -57.98 -25.09
N ILE A 743 -3.78 -57.27 -24.44
CA ILE A 743 -2.32 -57.43 -24.63
C ILE A 743 -1.90 -58.87 -24.35
N SER A 744 -2.31 -59.43 -23.22
CA SER A 744 -2.00 -60.81 -22.82
C SER A 744 -2.54 -61.84 -23.80
N SER A 745 -3.75 -61.62 -24.34
CA SER A 745 -4.31 -62.51 -25.36
C SER A 745 -3.50 -62.52 -26.66
N LYS A 746 -2.84 -61.40 -27.01
CA LYS A 746 -2.03 -61.29 -28.23
C LYS A 746 -0.59 -61.77 -28.07
N VAL A 747 -0.02 -61.65 -26.87
CA VAL A 747 1.40 -61.93 -26.61
C VAL A 747 1.66 -63.32 -26.03
N ILE A 748 0.71 -63.86 -25.25
CA ILE A 748 0.90 -65.15 -24.54
C ILE A 748 0.20 -66.31 -25.26
N LYS A 749 -0.90 -66.04 -26.00
CA LYS A 749 -1.68 -67.08 -26.72
C LYS A 749 -1.38 -67.16 -28.23
N GLY A 750 -0.59 -66.23 -28.78
CA GLY A 750 -0.01 -66.30 -30.12
C GLY A 750 1.45 -66.68 -30.03
#